data_AF-A0A317IKA8-F1
#
_entry.id   AF-A0A317IKA8-F1
#
_cell.length_a   1.000
_cell.length_b   1.000
_cell.length_c   1.000
_cell.angle_alpha   90.00
_cell.angle_beta   90.00
_cell.angle_gamma   90.00
#
_symmetry.space_group_name_H-M   'P 1'
#
loop_
_entity.id
_entity.type
_entity.pdbx_description
1 polymer ?
#
loop_
_entity_poly.entity_id
_entity_poly.type
_entity_poly.pdbx_seq_one_letter_code
_entity_poly.pdbx_strand_id
1 'polypeptide(L)'
;MSVSQSCQRSASCRLIRSRRANVIVFMVAVSCTFLLAFMLFALSFTRLVGTNHEQKCGIDAAALAAAKAVSRIVVDDPNLGLIGISDSAPIGAGTIAGDNYYTQVHSINSILGTIRLDMIIANEIGDPVMLAFAQRDYANARAAADNLTSVLQASLLPSGGGSVSAAAASPGGGTSGGGNGNGNGGSTTSYFVDAFGNQVFPYDDAVAAYRANQIRMAGQSQYVDGSMKLSLGSLVGGGPTNTPIPQPDTYAYASGNLSYEGKYMSYVDVAYNGTDFVFAGVGDAIKLVDTNKFVTNDDSLPYTIPTIVKAEADQMFLEGHDIGGRIVHAIACAQPASTVDPLPAPGKLGIEFPGPKIGRLTKPGDLITDPETGTPPAKITSPGGGDKPGGGSSAPVTWPIAPGGGTPTIGQVISGGFYDWLKRAGTKANVNAVKAMMTQPFLASSTVTSGIMQNYEFEADGTILQTLHVSVLKPALSESEKQWKGKAKFTDSVSGITFSVTVKNYVRHPGRKNGGKHSGEPLADPLLDTTVLASYHITGSSLAQGTPANATEIAQGLELGAGGCGAGGPPCGGGGCGGGGICGGNEGDEDDDDDGDGSCGSTINFSQGPCGNGAVRDTYLHNGIAVDIQYAPKGSGGAADSGTTTSTASGG
;
A
#
# COMPACT_ATOMS: atom_id res chain seq x y z
N MET A 1 57.71 -58.91 92.34
CA MET A 1 56.81 -57.76 92.08
C MET A 1 56.21 -57.90 90.69
N SER A 2 54.95 -58.22 90.45
CA SER A 2 53.95 -59.10 91.08
C SER A 2 52.86 -59.21 90.01
N VAL A 3 52.85 -60.27 89.20
CA VAL A 3 51.95 -61.45 89.33
C VAL A 3 50.50 -61.12 88.95
N SER A 4 50.03 -61.66 87.82
CA SER A 4 49.00 -62.71 87.83
C SER A 4 48.81 -63.37 86.46
N GLN A 5 48.88 -64.70 86.47
CA GLN A 5 48.67 -65.65 85.36
C GLN A 5 47.18 -65.89 85.09
N SER A 6 46.86 -66.39 83.89
CA SER A 6 45.86 -67.45 83.57
C SER A 6 45.35 -67.23 82.13
N CYS A 7 44.87 -68.20 81.35
CA CYS A 7 45.00 -69.65 81.24
C CYS A 7 44.33 -69.98 79.87
N GLN A 8 44.73 -71.09 79.25
CA GLN A 8 44.31 -71.59 77.94
C GLN A 8 42.79 -71.65 77.71
N ARG A 9 42.34 -71.50 76.44
CA ARG A 9 41.70 -72.60 75.69
C ARG A 9 41.35 -72.22 74.24
N SER A 10 41.70 -73.16 73.36
CA SER A 10 41.35 -73.24 71.95
C SER A 10 39.85 -73.53 71.78
N ALA A 11 39.18 -72.81 70.87
CA ALA A 11 37.90 -73.22 70.29
C ALA A 11 37.82 -72.70 68.83
N SER A 12 38.08 -73.60 67.88
CA SER A 12 37.73 -73.41 66.47
C SER A 12 36.22 -73.28 66.33
N CYS A 13 35.72 -72.05 66.19
CA CYS A 13 34.35 -71.80 65.77
C CYS A 13 34.29 -71.92 64.24
N ARG A 14 33.82 -73.07 63.74
CA ARG A 14 33.42 -73.23 62.33
C ARG A 14 32.27 -72.26 62.06
N LEU A 15 32.60 -71.14 61.43
CA LEU A 15 31.64 -70.28 60.72
C LEU A 15 31.02 -71.11 59.58
N ILE A 16 29.79 -71.56 59.78
CA ILE A 16 28.95 -72.10 58.72
C ILE A 16 28.75 -70.96 57.71
N ARG A 17 29.56 -70.96 56.64
CA ARG A 17 29.31 -70.11 55.46
C ARG A 17 27.94 -70.48 54.91
N SER A 18 26.98 -69.58 55.06
CA SER A 18 25.67 -69.74 54.45
C SER A 18 25.84 -69.76 52.92
N ARG A 19 25.35 -70.82 52.27
CA ARG A 19 25.34 -70.97 50.79
C ARG A 19 24.47 -69.91 50.07
N ARG A 20 24.05 -68.84 50.75
CA ARG A 20 23.18 -67.77 50.21
C ARG A 20 23.93 -66.49 49.82
N ALA A 21 25.22 -66.37 50.12
CA ALA A 21 26.01 -65.17 49.81
C ALA A 21 26.24 -64.90 48.31
N ASN A 22 26.19 -65.92 47.44
CA ASN A 22 26.43 -65.76 46.00
C ASN A 22 25.21 -65.21 45.24
N VAL A 23 24.00 -65.32 45.80
CA VAL A 23 22.76 -64.88 45.12
C VAL A 23 22.64 -63.35 45.12
N ILE A 24 23.10 -62.68 46.19
CA ILE A 24 23.06 -61.22 46.29
C ILE A 24 24.03 -60.58 45.29
N VAL A 25 25.25 -61.13 45.15
CA VAL A 25 26.24 -60.62 44.19
C VAL A 25 25.73 -60.76 42.74
N PHE A 26 25.05 -61.86 42.42
CA PHE A 26 24.43 -62.05 41.10
C PHE A 26 23.29 -61.05 40.84
N MET A 27 22.39 -60.86 41.81
CA MET A 27 21.29 -59.89 41.68
C MET A 27 21.79 -58.45 41.48
N VAL A 28 22.84 -58.05 42.21
CA VAL A 28 23.47 -56.74 42.05
C VAL A 28 24.12 -56.61 40.67
N ALA A 29 24.88 -57.62 40.22
CA ALA A 29 25.52 -57.58 38.91
C ALA A 29 24.51 -57.49 37.75
N VAL A 30 23.42 -58.25 37.81
CA VAL A 30 22.34 -58.20 36.81
C VAL A 30 21.65 -56.82 36.84
N SER A 31 21.33 -56.30 38.02
CA SER A 31 20.71 -54.98 38.15
C SER A 31 21.62 -53.85 37.64
N CYS A 32 22.91 -53.88 37.96
CA CYS A 32 23.91 -52.94 37.42
C CYS A 32 24.01 -53.03 35.89
N THR A 33 23.92 -54.24 35.32
CA THR A 33 23.96 -54.44 33.86
C THR A 33 22.72 -53.83 33.19
N PHE A 34 21.53 -54.05 33.75
CA PHE A 34 20.30 -53.42 33.23
C PHE A 34 20.30 -51.90 33.37
N LEU A 35 20.77 -51.38 34.50
CA LEU A 35 20.91 -49.93 34.70
C LEU A 35 21.89 -49.33 33.69
N LEU A 36 23.03 -49.98 33.46
CA LEU A 36 24.01 -49.52 32.47
C LEU A 36 23.44 -49.57 31.05
N ALA A 37 22.74 -50.64 30.68
CA ALA A 37 22.06 -50.74 29.38
C ALA A 37 21.00 -49.65 29.21
N PHE A 38 20.20 -49.37 30.24
CA PHE A 38 19.20 -48.31 30.22
C PHE A 38 19.84 -46.91 30.12
N MET A 39 20.93 -46.65 30.85
CA MET A 39 21.67 -45.38 30.75
C MET A 39 22.26 -45.17 29.35
N LEU A 40 22.84 -46.21 28.74
CA LEU A 40 23.35 -46.14 27.36
C LEU A 40 22.23 -45.91 26.35
N PHE A 41 21.08 -46.57 26.53
CA PHE A 41 19.88 -46.34 25.71
C PHE A 41 19.37 -44.91 25.87
N ALA A 42 19.21 -44.42 27.09
CA ALA A 42 18.73 -43.06 27.36
C ALA A 42 19.68 -42.00 26.77
N LEU A 43 20.99 -42.21 26.84
CA LEU A 43 21.99 -41.33 26.22
C LEU A 43 21.87 -41.36 24.69
N SER A 44 21.70 -42.53 24.09
CA SER A 44 21.53 -42.69 22.64
C SER A 44 20.21 -42.07 22.15
N PHE A 45 19.13 -42.25 22.89
CA PHE A 45 17.82 -41.68 22.60
C PHE A 45 17.84 -40.15 22.75
N THR A 46 18.44 -39.62 23.80
CA THR A 46 18.59 -38.16 23.99
C THR A 46 19.41 -37.54 22.86
N ARG A 47 20.48 -38.23 22.40
CA ARG A 47 21.26 -37.79 21.24
C ARG A 47 20.41 -37.81 19.96
N LEU A 48 19.61 -38.86 19.73
CA LEU A 48 18.74 -38.97 18.56
C LEU A 48 17.67 -37.86 18.55
N VAL A 49 16.95 -37.68 19.66
CA VAL A 49 15.92 -36.64 19.80
C VAL A 49 16.52 -35.25 19.68
N GLY A 50 17.69 -35.02 20.29
CA GLY A 50 18.45 -33.77 20.15
C GLY A 50 18.77 -33.46 18.70
N THR A 51 19.34 -34.43 17.97
CA THR A 51 19.66 -34.23 16.55
C THR A 51 18.44 -33.94 15.70
N ASN A 52 17.30 -34.62 15.92
CA ASN A 52 16.06 -34.37 15.18
C ASN A 52 15.51 -32.96 15.44
N HIS A 53 15.50 -32.52 16.70
CA HIS A 53 15.07 -31.18 17.08
C HIS A 53 15.96 -30.10 16.45
N GLU A 54 17.27 -30.34 16.37
CA GLU A 54 18.22 -29.45 15.71
C GLU A 54 17.92 -29.30 14.21
N GLN A 55 17.69 -30.40 13.47
CA GLN A 55 17.38 -30.31 12.03
C GLN A 55 16.08 -29.54 11.81
N LYS A 56 15.07 -29.84 12.64
CA LYS A 56 13.78 -29.16 12.60
C LYS A 56 13.93 -27.66 12.83
N CYS A 57 14.70 -27.26 13.86
CA CYS A 57 14.97 -25.86 14.14
C CYS A 57 15.72 -25.17 12.99
N GLY A 58 16.69 -25.86 12.37
CA GLY A 58 17.43 -25.35 11.21
C GLY A 58 16.55 -25.10 9.99
N ILE A 59 15.70 -26.06 9.62
CA ILE A 59 14.79 -25.90 8.47
C ILE A 59 13.67 -24.89 8.76
N ASP A 60 13.16 -24.85 9.99
CA ASP A 60 12.16 -23.87 10.43
C ASP A 60 12.74 -22.44 10.30
N ALA A 61 13.98 -22.23 10.76
CA ALA A 61 14.67 -20.95 10.61
C ALA A 61 14.93 -20.58 9.14
N ALA A 62 15.27 -21.55 8.30
CA ALA A 62 15.45 -21.33 6.86
C ALA A 62 14.15 -20.90 6.18
N ALA A 63 13.03 -21.58 6.45
CA ALA A 63 11.72 -21.22 5.92
C ALA A 63 11.28 -19.82 6.37
N LEU A 64 11.45 -19.49 7.66
CA LEU A 64 11.13 -18.16 8.20
C LEU A 64 12.00 -17.05 7.59
N ALA A 65 13.30 -17.29 7.41
CA ALA A 65 14.21 -16.34 6.79
C ALA A 65 13.85 -16.09 5.31
N ALA A 66 13.55 -17.16 4.57
CA ALA A 66 13.10 -17.06 3.18
C ALA A 66 11.77 -16.29 3.07
N ALA A 67 10.78 -16.60 3.91
CA ALA A 67 9.50 -15.89 3.95
C ALA A 67 9.67 -14.40 4.27
N LYS A 68 10.58 -14.07 5.20
CA LYS A 68 10.95 -12.68 5.52
C LYS A 68 11.64 -11.95 4.35
N ALA A 69 12.48 -12.65 3.60
CA ALA A 69 13.13 -12.07 2.43
C ALA A 69 12.11 -11.81 1.31
N VAL A 70 11.29 -12.82 0.99
CA VAL A 70 10.21 -12.75 0.00
C VAL A 70 9.22 -11.62 0.30
N SER A 71 8.87 -11.37 1.57
CA SER A 71 7.96 -10.29 1.94
C SER A 71 8.51 -8.87 1.69
N ARG A 72 9.82 -8.72 1.48
CA ARG A 72 10.47 -7.43 1.21
C ARG A 72 10.58 -7.09 -0.27
N ILE A 73 10.35 -8.05 -1.17
CA ILE A 73 10.50 -7.84 -2.61
C ILE A 73 9.41 -6.90 -3.12
N VAL A 74 9.83 -5.90 -3.90
CA VAL A 74 8.94 -4.88 -4.49
C VAL A 74 9.03 -4.94 -6.02
N VAL A 75 7.88 -4.79 -6.68
CA VAL A 75 7.75 -4.74 -8.14
C VAL A 75 7.08 -3.42 -8.53
N ASP A 76 7.55 -2.78 -9.60
CA ASP A 76 7.01 -1.50 -10.09
C ASP A 76 6.05 -1.75 -11.27
N ASP A 77 4.76 -1.80 -10.96
CA ASP A 77 3.68 -1.97 -11.93
C ASP A 77 3.28 -0.62 -12.56
N PRO A 78 3.11 -0.54 -13.90
CA PRO A 78 2.76 0.71 -14.54
C PRO A 78 1.36 1.26 -14.19
N ASN A 79 0.41 0.44 -13.73
CA ASN A 79 -0.96 0.87 -13.46
C ASN A 79 -1.27 0.96 -11.96
N LEU A 80 -0.57 0.17 -11.14
CA LEU A 80 -0.81 0.06 -9.70
C LEU A 80 0.34 0.61 -8.84
N GLY A 81 1.45 0.98 -9.47
CA GLY A 81 2.64 1.48 -8.80
C GLY A 81 3.45 0.38 -8.11
N LEU A 82 4.04 0.69 -6.96
CA LEU A 82 4.90 -0.26 -6.26
C LEU A 82 4.03 -1.29 -5.54
N ILE A 83 4.15 -2.55 -5.96
CA ILE A 83 3.42 -3.68 -5.41
C ILE A 83 4.36 -4.63 -4.68
N GLY A 84 3.87 -5.23 -3.61
CA GLY A 84 4.58 -6.27 -2.85
C GLY A 84 3.60 -7.26 -2.22
N ILE A 85 4.13 -8.18 -1.42
CA ILE A 85 3.30 -9.05 -0.57
C ILE A 85 2.83 -8.29 0.67
N SER A 86 3.67 -7.37 1.17
CA SER A 86 3.39 -6.52 2.31
C SER A 86 3.15 -5.09 1.89
N ASP A 87 2.26 -4.40 2.61
CA ASP A 87 2.25 -2.95 2.60
C ASP A 87 3.56 -2.44 3.24
N SER A 88 4.10 -1.36 2.72
CA SER A 88 5.26 -0.68 3.30
C SER A 88 5.04 0.82 3.18
N ALA A 89 5.28 1.53 4.28
CA ALA A 89 5.34 2.98 4.30
C ALA A 89 6.29 3.50 3.19
N PRO A 90 6.14 4.75 2.74
CA PRO A 90 7.03 5.37 1.76
C PRO A 90 8.42 5.59 2.37
N ILE A 91 9.19 4.51 2.49
CA ILE A 91 10.52 4.49 3.05
C ILE A 91 11.49 3.93 2.03
N GLY A 92 12.63 4.61 1.89
CA GLY A 92 13.77 4.08 1.16
C GLY A 92 13.94 4.62 -0.25
N ALA A 93 15.20 4.64 -0.67
CA ALA A 93 15.59 5.19 -1.97
C ALA A 93 15.05 4.37 -3.16
N GLY A 94 14.68 3.11 -2.94
CA GLY A 94 14.11 2.24 -3.96
C GLY A 94 12.72 2.68 -4.44
N THR A 95 12.02 3.50 -3.66
CA THR A 95 10.65 3.97 -3.96
C THR A 95 10.56 5.43 -4.39
N ILE A 96 11.68 6.09 -4.69
CA ILE A 96 11.70 7.52 -5.05
C ILE A 96 10.91 7.80 -6.35
N ALA A 97 9.99 8.76 -6.29
CA ALA A 97 9.26 9.37 -7.40
C ALA A 97 10.09 10.43 -8.17
N GLY A 98 9.57 10.91 -9.30
CA GLY A 98 10.25 11.92 -10.12
C GLY A 98 10.46 13.28 -9.45
N ASP A 99 9.73 13.57 -8.37
CA ASP A 99 9.90 14.76 -7.54
C ASP A 99 10.73 14.53 -6.27
N ASN A 100 11.45 13.40 -6.20
CA ASN A 100 12.30 13.01 -5.08
C ASN A 100 11.54 12.64 -3.78
N TYR A 101 10.22 12.47 -3.78
CA TYR A 101 9.55 11.90 -2.59
C TYR A 101 9.49 10.37 -2.66
N TYR A 102 9.54 9.72 -1.51
CA TYR A 102 9.30 8.29 -1.42
C TYR A 102 7.84 7.97 -1.69
N THR A 103 7.57 6.84 -2.34
CA THR A 103 6.23 6.33 -2.61
C THR A 103 5.96 5.06 -1.80
N GLN A 104 4.69 4.84 -1.48
CA GLN A 104 4.27 3.69 -0.70
C GLN A 104 4.37 2.41 -1.54
N VAL A 105 4.61 1.27 -0.88
CA VAL A 105 4.43 -0.05 -1.49
C VAL A 105 3.10 -0.61 -1.01
N HIS A 106 2.24 -1.01 -1.94
CA HIS A 106 0.96 -1.62 -1.63
C HIS A 106 1.05 -3.15 -1.69
N SER A 107 0.48 -3.82 -0.70
CA SER A 107 0.26 -5.27 -0.74
C SER A 107 -0.71 -5.61 -1.86
N ILE A 108 -0.44 -6.71 -2.57
CA ILE A 108 -1.39 -7.25 -3.54
C ILE A 108 -2.76 -7.56 -2.91
N ASN A 109 -2.80 -7.96 -1.63
CA ASN A 109 -4.07 -8.18 -0.93
C ASN A 109 -4.82 -6.87 -0.66
N SER A 110 -4.11 -5.81 -0.29
CA SER A 110 -4.70 -4.48 -0.07
C SER A 110 -5.28 -3.91 -1.36
N ILE A 111 -4.59 -4.11 -2.50
CA ILE A 111 -5.11 -3.74 -3.83
C ILE A 111 -6.39 -4.53 -4.16
N LEU A 112 -6.37 -5.86 -4.04
CA LEU A 112 -7.55 -6.69 -4.34
C LEU A 112 -8.73 -6.40 -3.40
N GLY A 113 -8.46 -6.18 -2.12
CA GLY A 113 -9.47 -5.83 -1.13
C GLY A 113 -10.12 -4.47 -1.43
N THR A 114 -9.32 -3.49 -1.84
CA THR A 114 -9.78 -2.16 -2.25
C THR A 114 -10.66 -2.25 -3.49
N ILE A 115 -10.20 -2.93 -4.54
CA ILE A 115 -10.97 -3.09 -5.78
C ILE A 115 -12.31 -3.78 -5.52
N ARG A 116 -12.32 -4.82 -4.67
CA ARG A 116 -13.56 -5.51 -4.29
C ARG A 116 -14.52 -4.57 -3.56
N LEU A 117 -14.01 -3.78 -2.61
CA LEU A 117 -14.77 -2.78 -1.88
C LEU A 117 -15.32 -1.70 -2.82
N ASP A 118 -14.52 -1.21 -3.76
CA ASP A 118 -14.95 -0.21 -4.74
C ASP A 118 -16.05 -0.74 -5.66
N MET A 119 -15.97 -2.02 -6.08
CA MET A 119 -17.06 -2.67 -6.84
C MET A 119 -18.36 -2.71 -6.03
N ILE A 120 -18.27 -3.00 -4.73
CA ILE A 120 -19.43 -2.99 -3.84
C ILE A 120 -20.01 -1.58 -3.76
N ILE A 121 -19.16 -0.59 -3.47
CA ILE A 121 -19.60 0.81 -3.34
C ILE A 121 -20.23 1.31 -4.65
N ALA A 122 -19.62 1.03 -5.80
CA ALA A 122 -20.16 1.39 -7.10
C ALA A 122 -21.56 0.81 -7.35
N ASN A 123 -21.79 -0.44 -6.97
CA ASN A 123 -23.12 -1.06 -7.05
C ASN A 123 -24.12 -0.43 -6.06
N GLU A 124 -23.68 -0.14 -4.84
CA GLU A 124 -24.53 0.44 -3.79
C GLU A 124 -24.98 1.88 -4.09
N ILE A 125 -24.14 2.66 -4.78
CA ILE A 125 -24.50 4.01 -5.25
C ILE A 125 -25.17 3.99 -6.63
N GLY A 126 -25.09 2.86 -7.37
CA GLY A 126 -25.66 2.70 -8.70
C GLY A 126 -24.88 3.40 -9.81
N ASP A 127 -23.55 3.50 -9.69
CA ASP A 127 -22.69 4.15 -10.69
C ASP A 127 -21.97 3.10 -11.59
N PRO A 128 -22.43 2.91 -12.84
CA PRO A 128 -21.82 1.94 -13.76
C PRO A 128 -20.42 2.34 -14.24
N VAL A 129 -20.06 3.63 -14.21
CA VAL A 129 -18.75 4.12 -14.61
C VAL A 129 -17.72 3.73 -13.56
N MET A 130 -18.04 3.94 -12.28
CA MET A 130 -17.19 3.50 -11.18
C MET A 130 -16.99 1.98 -11.18
N LEU A 131 -18.06 1.21 -11.44
CA LEU A 131 -17.97 -0.24 -11.56
C LEU A 131 -17.02 -0.66 -12.68
N ALA A 132 -17.08 0.00 -13.85
CA ALA A 132 -16.20 -0.30 -14.96
C ALA A 132 -14.73 0.08 -14.68
N PHE A 133 -14.48 1.13 -13.90
CA PHE A 133 -13.13 1.44 -13.39
C PHE A 133 -12.62 0.34 -12.46
N ALA A 134 -13.43 -0.11 -11.52
CA ALA A 134 -13.07 -1.20 -10.62
C ALA A 134 -12.79 -2.51 -11.38
N GLN A 135 -13.56 -2.83 -12.40
CA GLN A 135 -13.32 -4.00 -13.28
C GLN A 135 -12.01 -3.89 -14.06
N ARG A 136 -11.67 -2.70 -14.55
CA ARG A 136 -10.39 -2.45 -15.21
C ARG A 136 -9.23 -2.61 -14.22
N ASP A 137 -9.33 -2.03 -13.04
CA ASP A 137 -8.29 -2.11 -12.01
C ASP A 137 -8.14 -3.56 -11.49
N TYR A 138 -9.22 -4.35 -11.45
CA TYR A 138 -9.15 -5.80 -11.22
C TYR A 138 -8.31 -6.52 -12.27
N ALA A 139 -8.53 -6.27 -13.56
CA ALA A 139 -7.74 -6.87 -14.63
C ALA A 139 -6.24 -6.49 -14.52
N ASN A 140 -5.95 -5.22 -14.18
CA ASN A 140 -4.59 -4.77 -13.91
C ASN A 140 -3.99 -5.49 -12.68
N ALA A 141 -4.74 -5.67 -11.60
CA ALA A 141 -4.31 -6.35 -10.39
C ALA A 141 -4.00 -7.84 -10.62
N ARG A 142 -4.76 -8.52 -11.49
CA ARG A 142 -4.47 -9.89 -11.91
C ARG A 142 -3.15 -9.99 -12.67
N ALA A 143 -2.92 -9.11 -13.64
CA ALA A 143 -1.66 -9.05 -14.38
C ALA A 143 -0.46 -8.73 -13.47
N ALA A 144 -0.65 -7.81 -12.53
CA ALA A 144 0.33 -7.44 -11.52
C ALA A 144 0.66 -8.60 -10.56
N ALA A 145 -0.36 -9.37 -10.13
CA ALA A 145 -0.18 -10.56 -9.29
C ALA A 145 0.61 -11.66 -10.01
N ASP A 146 0.36 -11.88 -11.30
CA ASP A 146 1.10 -12.85 -12.10
C ASP A 146 2.58 -12.43 -12.27
N ASN A 147 2.82 -11.14 -12.53
CA ASN A 147 4.18 -10.58 -12.59
C ASN A 147 4.90 -10.71 -11.24
N LEU A 148 4.24 -10.33 -10.14
CA LEU A 148 4.78 -10.49 -8.79
C LEU A 148 5.12 -11.95 -8.52
N THR A 149 4.22 -12.88 -8.82
CA THR A 149 4.45 -14.33 -8.65
C THR A 149 5.68 -14.80 -9.42
N SER A 150 5.84 -14.38 -10.68
CA SER A 150 7.02 -14.71 -11.48
C SER A 150 8.32 -14.18 -10.86
N VAL A 151 8.30 -12.95 -10.33
CA VAL A 151 9.45 -12.33 -9.66
C VAL A 151 9.79 -13.09 -8.38
N LEU A 152 8.78 -13.42 -7.56
CA LEU A 152 8.97 -14.16 -6.32
C LEU A 152 9.53 -15.56 -6.59
N GLN A 153 8.99 -16.30 -7.57
CA GLN A 153 9.50 -17.62 -7.95
C GLN A 153 10.96 -17.56 -8.42
N ALA A 154 11.31 -16.57 -9.23
CA ALA A 154 12.68 -16.39 -9.71
C ALA A 154 13.65 -16.05 -8.56
N SER A 155 13.19 -15.33 -7.53
CA SER A 155 14.00 -14.99 -6.34
C SER A 155 14.36 -16.18 -5.45
N LEU A 156 13.66 -17.31 -5.58
CA LEU A 156 13.92 -18.52 -4.81
C LEU A 156 15.05 -19.38 -5.37
N LEU A 157 15.57 -19.07 -6.57
CA LEU A 157 16.62 -19.86 -7.22
C LEU A 157 18.00 -19.55 -6.59
N PRO A 158 18.91 -20.55 -6.53
CA PRO A 158 20.28 -20.34 -6.08
C PRO A 158 21.00 -19.23 -6.86
N SER A 159 21.78 -18.40 -6.16
CA SER A 159 22.62 -17.34 -6.76
C SER A 159 21.87 -16.21 -7.48
N GLY A 160 20.55 -16.07 -7.25
CA GLY A 160 19.73 -15.10 -7.98
C GLY A 160 19.74 -15.31 -9.50
N GLY A 161 20.08 -16.54 -9.96
CA GLY A 161 20.45 -16.87 -11.34
C GLY A 161 19.32 -16.74 -12.38
N GLY A 162 18.14 -16.28 -11.97
CA GLY A 162 17.12 -15.83 -12.91
C GLY A 162 17.40 -14.41 -13.34
N SER A 163 18.06 -14.21 -14.49
CA SER A 163 17.90 -12.97 -15.24
C SER A 163 16.43 -12.86 -15.64
N VAL A 164 15.57 -12.29 -14.79
CA VAL A 164 14.24 -11.89 -15.23
C VAL A 164 14.44 -10.80 -16.28
N SER A 165 13.73 -10.87 -17.41
CA SER A 165 13.86 -9.84 -18.43
C SER A 165 13.60 -8.47 -17.78
N ALA A 166 14.52 -7.53 -17.97
CA ALA A 166 14.58 -6.21 -17.32
C ALA A 166 13.31 -5.33 -17.44
N ALA A 167 12.25 -5.80 -18.11
CA ALA A 167 10.95 -5.15 -18.15
C ALA A 167 10.21 -5.12 -16.79
N ALA A 168 10.49 -6.08 -15.89
CA ALA A 168 9.85 -6.15 -14.56
C ALA A 168 10.65 -5.51 -13.42
N ALA A 169 11.98 -5.44 -13.53
CA ALA A 169 12.85 -4.79 -12.56
C ALA A 169 13.17 -3.36 -13.03
N SER A 170 12.48 -2.38 -12.46
CA SER A 170 12.54 -0.97 -12.87
C SER A 170 13.97 -0.39 -12.84
N PRO A 171 14.54 0.07 -13.98
CA PRO A 171 15.69 0.97 -13.97
C PRO A 171 15.18 2.40 -13.76
N GLY A 172 14.72 2.67 -12.54
CA GLY A 172 14.33 4.01 -12.08
C GLY A 172 15.46 4.69 -11.31
N GLY A 173 16.69 4.62 -11.82
CA GLY A 173 17.88 5.15 -11.16
C GLY A 173 18.74 5.99 -12.10
N GLY A 174 18.46 7.30 -12.15
CA GLY A 174 19.43 8.35 -12.46
C GLY A 174 20.14 8.30 -13.81
N THR A 175 19.60 8.99 -14.81
CA THR A 175 20.43 9.74 -15.76
C THR A 175 21.28 10.76 -15.01
N SER A 176 22.56 10.47 -14.77
CA SER A 176 23.61 11.50 -14.83
C SER A 176 24.99 10.86 -15.03
N GLY A 177 25.65 11.25 -16.11
CA GLY A 177 27.01 10.83 -16.44
C GLY A 177 27.13 10.49 -17.93
N GLY A 178 27.14 11.52 -18.77
CA GLY A 178 27.48 11.39 -20.19
C GLY A 178 28.85 10.74 -20.36
N GLY A 179 28.86 9.43 -20.56
CA GLY A 179 30.03 8.63 -20.92
C GLY A 179 29.79 8.08 -22.32
N ASN A 180 30.56 8.58 -23.27
CA ASN A 180 30.52 8.28 -24.69
C ASN A 180 30.55 6.76 -24.96
N GLY A 181 29.81 6.35 -26.00
CA GLY A 181 29.47 4.97 -26.28
C GLY A 181 30.67 4.03 -26.45
N ASN A 182 30.54 2.83 -25.88
CA ASN A 182 31.11 1.63 -26.48
C ASN A 182 30.16 0.45 -26.22
N GLY A 183 29.58 -0.07 -27.30
CA GLY A 183 28.52 -1.06 -27.30
C GLY A 183 29.00 -2.45 -26.90
N ASN A 184 29.24 -2.68 -25.61
CA ASN A 184 29.32 -4.02 -25.06
C ASN A 184 27.98 -4.31 -24.37
N GLY A 185 27.14 -5.13 -25.02
CA GLY A 185 25.82 -5.56 -24.53
C GLY A 185 25.96 -6.47 -23.31
N GLY A 186 26.44 -5.92 -22.20
CA GLY A 186 26.49 -6.59 -20.91
C GLY A 186 25.07 -6.88 -20.47
N SER A 187 24.73 -8.16 -20.38
CA SER A 187 23.51 -8.64 -19.75
C SER A 187 23.36 -7.99 -18.38
N THR A 188 22.48 -7.00 -18.27
CA THR A 188 22.12 -6.38 -16.99
C THR A 188 21.34 -7.42 -16.20
N THR A 189 22.03 -8.15 -15.33
CA THR A 189 21.38 -9.02 -14.35
C THR A 189 20.49 -8.14 -13.48
N SER A 190 19.18 -8.25 -13.67
CA SER A 190 18.19 -7.59 -12.82
C SER A 190 18.16 -8.29 -11.47
N TYR A 191 18.52 -7.57 -10.41
CA TYR A 191 18.40 -8.07 -9.05
C TYR A 191 17.00 -7.78 -8.51
N PHE A 192 16.51 -8.65 -7.62
CA PHE A 192 15.31 -8.38 -6.83
C PHE A 192 15.66 -7.36 -5.76
N VAL A 193 14.85 -6.32 -5.62
CA VAL A 193 15.12 -5.22 -4.68
C VAL A 193 13.99 -5.05 -3.67
N ASP A 194 14.35 -4.57 -2.49
CA ASP A 194 13.39 -4.09 -1.49
C ASP A 194 13.03 -2.62 -1.69
N ALA A 195 12.15 -2.08 -0.83
CA ALA A 195 11.75 -0.67 -0.83
C ALA A 195 12.94 0.30 -0.65
N PHE A 196 14.04 -0.15 -0.04
CA PHE A 196 15.27 0.64 0.12
C PHE A 196 16.19 0.55 -1.09
N GLY A 197 15.88 -0.29 -2.08
CA GLY A 197 16.73 -0.56 -3.23
C GLY A 197 17.83 -1.58 -2.94
N ASN A 198 17.83 -2.22 -1.77
CA ASN A 198 18.80 -3.26 -1.45
C ASN A 198 18.43 -4.55 -2.18
N GLN A 199 19.45 -5.29 -2.62
CA GLN A 199 19.25 -6.60 -3.21
C GLN A 199 18.72 -7.60 -2.17
N VAL A 200 17.75 -8.41 -2.56
CA VAL A 200 17.13 -9.43 -1.71
C VAL A 200 17.43 -10.82 -2.28
N PHE A 201 17.99 -11.70 -1.44
CA PHE A 201 18.39 -13.06 -1.82
C PHE A 201 17.73 -14.10 -0.90
N PRO A 202 16.44 -14.44 -1.11
CA PRO A 202 15.73 -15.37 -0.23
C PRO A 202 16.41 -16.73 -0.07
N TYR A 203 17.01 -17.26 -1.14
CA TYR A 203 17.75 -18.52 -1.09
C TYR A 203 18.97 -18.44 -0.16
N ASP A 204 19.80 -17.40 -0.33
CA ASP A 204 21.02 -17.23 0.45
C ASP A 204 20.70 -16.93 1.92
N ASP A 205 19.67 -16.12 2.17
CA ASP A 205 19.14 -15.86 3.51
C ASP A 205 18.68 -17.16 4.20
N ALA A 206 18.02 -18.07 3.47
CA ALA A 206 17.59 -19.37 3.99
C ALA A 206 18.77 -20.28 4.33
N VAL A 207 19.77 -20.38 3.44
CA VAL A 207 20.99 -21.18 3.68
C VAL A 207 21.78 -20.63 4.86
N ALA A 208 21.92 -19.31 4.96
CA ALA A 208 22.58 -18.65 6.08
C ALA A 208 21.87 -18.92 7.41
N ALA A 209 20.54 -18.80 7.45
CA ALA A 209 19.74 -19.09 8.64
C ALA A 209 19.82 -20.57 9.05
N TYR A 210 19.82 -21.50 8.10
CA TYR A 210 20.03 -22.92 8.38
C TYR A 210 21.40 -23.16 9.03
N ARG A 211 22.47 -22.63 8.42
CA ARG A 211 23.86 -22.78 8.91
C ARG A 211 24.11 -22.08 10.25
N ALA A 212 23.43 -20.97 10.52
CA ALA A 212 23.57 -20.28 11.81
C ALA A 212 23.08 -21.15 12.99
N ASN A 213 22.08 -22.00 12.76
CA ASN A 213 21.61 -22.97 13.76
C ASN A 213 22.54 -24.20 13.88
N GLN A 214 23.42 -24.42 12.89
CA GLN A 214 24.40 -25.50 12.86
C GLN A 214 25.45 -25.41 13.99
N ILE A 215 25.83 -24.19 14.39
CA ILE A 215 26.93 -23.95 15.36
C ILE A 215 26.56 -24.39 16.80
N ARG A 216 25.27 -24.59 17.08
CA ARG A 216 24.78 -25.07 18.39
C ARG A 216 24.79 -26.60 18.53
N MET A 217 25.17 -27.32 17.48
CA MET A 217 25.07 -28.77 17.40
C MET A 217 26.30 -29.43 18.02
N ALA A 218 26.14 -30.06 19.18
CA ALA A 218 27.16 -30.93 19.76
C ALA A 218 27.25 -32.29 19.00
N GLY A 219 26.38 -32.53 18.01
CA GLY A 219 26.36 -33.72 17.17
C GLY A 219 27.15 -33.55 15.86
N GLN A 220 27.82 -34.61 15.42
CA GLN A 220 28.51 -34.72 14.12
C GLN A 220 27.52 -34.76 12.92
N SER A 221 26.64 -33.78 12.79
CA SER A 221 25.75 -33.64 11.62
C SER A 221 26.17 -32.43 10.80
N GLN A 222 26.04 -32.52 9.49
CA GLN A 222 26.45 -31.47 8.56
C GLN A 222 25.35 -31.24 7.52
N TYR A 223 25.03 -29.97 7.28
CA TYR A 223 24.23 -29.56 6.13
C TYR A 223 24.88 -30.08 4.84
N VAL A 224 24.08 -30.66 3.94
CA VAL A 224 24.56 -31.07 2.62
C VAL A 224 24.54 -29.84 1.71
N ASP A 225 25.71 -29.33 1.36
CA ASP A 225 25.83 -28.15 0.50
C ASP A 225 25.12 -28.34 -0.84
N GLY A 226 24.31 -27.35 -1.23
CA GLY A 226 23.47 -27.38 -2.44
C GLY A 226 22.17 -28.17 -2.31
N SER A 227 21.86 -28.75 -1.14
CA SER A 227 20.59 -29.48 -0.93
C SER A 227 19.38 -28.59 -0.68
N MET A 228 19.58 -27.32 -0.27
CA MET A 228 18.49 -26.38 -0.04
C MET A 228 17.68 -26.18 -1.32
N LYS A 229 16.36 -26.34 -1.20
CA LYS A 229 15.37 -26.05 -2.24
C LYS A 229 14.27 -25.21 -1.63
N LEU A 230 13.91 -24.13 -2.31
CA LEU A 230 12.79 -23.28 -1.95
C LEU A 230 11.71 -23.38 -3.03
N SER A 231 10.45 -23.41 -2.62
CA SER A 231 9.30 -23.34 -3.54
C SER A 231 8.20 -22.47 -2.95
N LEU A 232 7.35 -21.92 -3.81
CA LEU A 232 6.14 -21.19 -3.42
C LEU A 232 4.91 -22.07 -3.62
N GLY A 233 3.90 -21.85 -2.78
CA GLY A 233 2.60 -22.50 -2.89
C GLY A 233 1.53 -21.82 -2.04
N SER A 234 0.44 -22.54 -1.85
CA SER A 234 -0.73 -22.16 -1.05
C SER A 234 -1.01 -23.16 0.07
N LEU A 235 -2.02 -22.87 0.89
CA LEU A 235 -2.51 -23.77 1.94
C LEU A 235 -3.91 -24.26 1.60
N VAL A 236 -4.11 -25.57 1.63
CA VAL A 236 -5.44 -26.19 1.52
C VAL A 236 -6.31 -25.73 2.70
N GLY A 237 -7.47 -25.17 2.38
CA GLY A 237 -8.41 -24.59 3.34
C GLY A 237 -8.01 -23.20 3.86
N GLY A 238 -6.92 -22.64 3.34
CA GLY A 238 -6.52 -21.27 3.63
C GLY A 238 -6.01 -21.00 5.04
N GLY A 239 -5.77 -19.73 5.29
CA GLY A 239 -5.46 -19.17 6.61
C GLY A 239 -5.86 -17.70 6.70
N PRO A 240 -5.95 -17.12 7.90
CA PRO A 240 -6.34 -15.72 8.05
C PRO A 240 -5.32 -14.79 7.37
N THR A 241 -5.82 -13.82 6.63
CA THR A 241 -5.02 -12.72 6.08
C THR A 241 -4.95 -11.55 7.07
N ASN A 242 -4.21 -10.51 6.72
CA ASN A 242 -4.27 -9.20 7.38
C ASN A 242 -5.28 -8.23 6.73
N THR A 243 -6.01 -8.65 5.68
CA THR A 243 -6.86 -7.78 4.88
C THR A 243 -8.27 -7.71 5.45
N PRO A 244 -8.73 -6.54 5.90
CA PRO A 244 -10.04 -6.42 6.53
C PRO A 244 -11.17 -6.61 5.51
N ILE A 245 -12.30 -7.11 5.99
CA ILE A 245 -13.54 -7.13 5.21
C ILE A 245 -14.19 -5.74 5.22
N PRO A 246 -14.99 -5.39 4.19
CA PRO A 246 -15.75 -4.14 4.10
C PRO A 246 -16.50 -3.80 5.38
N GLN A 247 -16.51 -2.52 5.73
CA GLN A 247 -17.30 -2.02 6.85
C GLN A 247 -18.56 -1.28 6.36
N PRO A 248 -19.74 -1.55 6.96
CA PRO A 248 -20.00 -2.64 7.91
C PRO A 248 -19.93 -4.03 7.28
N ASP A 249 -19.69 -5.06 8.10
CA ASP A 249 -19.55 -6.47 7.71
C ASP A 249 -20.70 -7.01 6.82
N THR A 250 -21.89 -6.39 6.87
CA THR A 250 -23.03 -6.75 6.03
C THR A 250 -22.73 -6.64 4.53
N TYR A 251 -21.78 -5.79 4.14
CA TYR A 251 -21.34 -5.64 2.75
C TYR A 251 -20.15 -6.54 2.39
N ALA A 252 -19.62 -7.33 3.33
CA ALA A 252 -18.51 -8.21 3.03
C ALA A 252 -18.91 -9.34 2.05
N TYR A 253 -20.18 -9.77 2.07
CA TYR A 253 -20.65 -10.95 1.33
C TYR A 253 -19.76 -12.19 1.54
N ALA A 254 -19.14 -12.28 2.73
CA ALA A 254 -18.18 -13.31 3.11
C ALA A 254 -18.58 -13.89 4.47
N SER A 255 -19.26 -15.04 4.47
CA SER A 255 -19.72 -15.71 5.68
C SER A 255 -19.02 -17.06 5.90
N GLY A 256 -18.99 -17.52 7.15
CA GLY A 256 -18.40 -18.81 7.51
C GLY A 256 -16.91 -18.87 7.22
N ASN A 257 -16.49 -19.82 6.39
CA ASN A 257 -15.08 -20.09 6.09
C ASN A 257 -14.44 -19.07 5.12
N LEU A 258 -15.17 -18.04 4.69
CA LEU A 258 -14.66 -16.99 3.79
C LEU A 258 -13.97 -15.84 4.56
N SER A 259 -14.23 -15.72 5.87
CA SER A 259 -13.67 -14.69 6.73
C SER A 259 -13.32 -15.22 8.12
N TYR A 260 -12.37 -14.58 8.79
CA TYR A 260 -11.96 -14.90 10.16
C TYR A 260 -11.59 -13.59 10.87
N GLU A 261 -12.23 -13.34 12.03
CA GLU A 261 -11.99 -12.14 12.85
C GLU A 261 -12.05 -10.81 12.06
N GLY A 262 -13.03 -10.66 11.17
CA GLY A 262 -13.20 -9.44 10.36
C GLY A 262 -12.18 -9.29 9.23
N LYS A 263 -11.46 -10.35 8.86
CA LYS A 263 -10.48 -10.38 7.77
C LYS A 263 -10.82 -11.46 6.77
N TYR A 264 -10.40 -11.31 5.51
CA TYR A 264 -10.58 -12.35 4.50
C TYR A 264 -9.69 -13.57 4.80
N MET A 265 -10.15 -14.75 4.38
CA MET A 265 -9.32 -15.96 4.35
C MET A 265 -8.50 -16.00 3.06
N SER A 266 -7.24 -16.47 3.17
CA SER A 266 -6.37 -16.69 2.02
C SER A 266 -6.72 -17.98 1.30
N TYR A 267 -6.42 -18.07 0.00
CA TYR A 267 -6.63 -19.28 -0.81
C TYR A 267 -8.06 -19.81 -0.77
N VAL A 268 -9.02 -18.89 -0.67
CA VAL A 268 -10.45 -19.16 -0.80
C VAL A 268 -11.00 -18.09 -1.71
N ASP A 269 -11.85 -18.48 -2.66
CA ASP A 269 -12.51 -17.54 -3.54
C ASP A 269 -13.69 -16.86 -2.83
N VAL A 270 -13.66 -15.52 -2.83
CA VAL A 270 -14.69 -14.65 -2.23
C VAL A 270 -15.33 -13.80 -3.32
N ALA A 271 -15.86 -14.48 -4.34
CA ALA A 271 -16.43 -13.89 -5.53
C ALA A 271 -17.44 -12.77 -5.23
N TYR A 272 -17.42 -11.73 -6.07
CA TYR A 272 -18.39 -10.64 -6.03
C TYR A 272 -18.71 -10.19 -7.45
N ASN A 273 -20.00 -10.02 -7.76
CA ASN A 273 -20.47 -9.55 -9.07
C ASN A 273 -19.89 -10.33 -10.27
N GLY A 274 -19.82 -11.67 -10.14
CA GLY A 274 -19.28 -12.56 -11.18
C GLY A 274 -17.75 -12.48 -11.37
N THR A 275 -17.04 -11.83 -10.45
CA THR A 275 -15.57 -11.72 -10.45
C THR A 275 -15.00 -12.44 -9.23
N ASP A 276 -13.99 -13.28 -9.45
CA ASP A 276 -13.38 -14.10 -8.40
C ASP A 276 -12.29 -13.33 -7.64
N PHE A 277 -12.26 -13.47 -6.31
CA PHE A 277 -11.28 -12.80 -5.45
C PHE A 277 -10.59 -13.82 -4.56
N VAL A 278 -9.32 -14.12 -4.86
CA VAL A 278 -8.48 -15.04 -4.07
C VAL A 278 -7.33 -14.24 -3.46
N PHE A 279 -7.32 -14.16 -2.13
CA PHE A 279 -6.28 -13.46 -1.38
C PHE A 279 -5.06 -14.35 -1.12
N ALA A 280 -3.87 -13.75 -1.15
CA ALA A 280 -2.62 -14.41 -0.83
C ALA A 280 -2.49 -14.69 0.67
N GLY A 281 -1.74 -15.73 1.03
CA GLY A 281 -1.45 -16.10 2.42
C GLY A 281 -0.47 -15.14 3.08
N VAL A 282 -0.96 -14.02 3.59
CA VAL A 282 -0.15 -12.97 4.24
C VAL A 282 -0.78 -12.60 5.57
N GLY A 283 -0.06 -12.87 6.66
CA GLY A 283 -0.57 -12.66 8.02
C GLY A 283 0.01 -11.41 8.66
N ASP A 284 -0.38 -11.13 9.90
CA ASP A 284 0.19 -10.02 10.67
C ASP A 284 1.65 -10.31 11.13
N ALA A 285 2.05 -11.58 11.16
CA ALA A 285 3.37 -12.02 11.60
C ALA A 285 3.88 -13.22 10.78
N ILE A 286 5.21 -13.34 10.68
CA ILE A 286 5.86 -14.44 9.99
C ILE A 286 5.75 -15.66 10.91
N LYS A 287 5.17 -16.75 10.40
CA LYS A 287 4.92 -17.95 11.19
C LYS A 287 5.09 -19.22 10.38
N LEU A 288 5.44 -20.30 11.07
CA LEU A 288 5.42 -21.63 10.48
C LEU A 288 3.98 -22.08 10.23
N VAL A 289 3.77 -22.80 9.14
CA VAL A 289 2.48 -23.36 8.75
C VAL A 289 2.61 -24.86 8.49
N ASP A 290 1.49 -25.58 8.58
CA ASP A 290 1.46 -27.03 8.43
C ASP A 290 1.90 -27.46 7.02
N THR A 291 2.99 -28.22 6.94
CA THR A 291 3.55 -28.73 5.68
C THR A 291 2.60 -29.69 4.98
N ASN A 292 1.69 -30.36 5.70
CA ASN A 292 0.71 -31.27 5.10
C ASN A 292 -0.41 -30.53 4.36
N LYS A 293 -0.60 -29.24 4.63
CA LYS A 293 -1.57 -28.38 3.94
C LYS A 293 -0.96 -27.66 2.75
N PHE A 294 0.36 -27.71 2.58
CA PHE A 294 1.03 -27.02 1.49
C PHE A 294 0.73 -27.71 0.16
N VAL A 295 0.30 -26.93 -0.83
CA VAL A 295 0.15 -27.36 -2.22
C VAL A 295 0.78 -26.34 -3.16
N THR A 296 1.44 -26.81 -4.21
CA THR A 296 2.08 -25.90 -5.19
C THR A 296 1.04 -25.24 -6.10
N ASN A 297 0.01 -25.99 -6.49
CA ASN A 297 -1.12 -25.53 -7.27
C ASN A 297 -2.40 -26.08 -6.64
N ASP A 298 -3.44 -25.25 -6.55
CA ASP A 298 -4.77 -25.65 -6.09
C ASP A 298 -5.76 -25.47 -7.24
N ASP A 299 -6.06 -26.56 -7.95
CA ASP A 299 -6.95 -26.56 -9.12
C ASP A 299 -8.42 -26.26 -8.76
N SER A 300 -8.76 -26.19 -7.46
CA SER A 300 -10.10 -25.82 -7.02
C SER A 300 -10.35 -24.30 -7.06
N LEU A 301 -9.30 -23.49 -7.18
CA LEU A 301 -9.37 -22.05 -7.22
C LEU A 301 -9.27 -21.52 -8.66
N PRO A 302 -9.96 -20.41 -8.99
CA PRO A 302 -9.87 -19.80 -10.31
C PRO A 302 -8.46 -19.27 -10.62
N TYR A 303 -7.72 -18.91 -9.57
CA TYR A 303 -6.30 -18.59 -9.60
C TYR A 303 -5.71 -18.67 -8.19
N THR A 304 -4.37 -18.65 -8.10
CA THR A 304 -3.65 -18.63 -6.82
C THR A 304 -2.52 -17.61 -6.89
N ILE A 305 -2.29 -16.90 -5.79
CA ILE A 305 -1.12 -16.03 -5.59
C ILE A 305 -0.22 -16.72 -4.56
N PRO A 306 0.75 -17.56 -4.97
CA PRO A 306 1.47 -18.43 -4.07
C PRO A 306 2.48 -17.64 -3.23
N THR A 307 2.22 -17.49 -1.94
CA THR A 307 3.11 -16.75 -1.01
C THR A 307 3.69 -17.60 0.10
N ILE A 308 3.22 -18.83 0.30
CA ILE A 308 3.80 -19.72 1.32
C ILE A 308 5.14 -20.22 0.81
N VAL A 309 6.19 -20.01 1.58
CA VAL A 309 7.53 -20.51 1.25
C VAL A 309 7.71 -21.88 1.88
N LYS A 310 7.97 -22.90 1.07
CA LYS A 310 8.41 -24.22 1.51
C LYS A 310 9.93 -24.31 1.35
N ALA A 311 10.63 -24.61 2.44
CA ALA A 311 12.05 -24.92 2.45
C ALA A 311 12.26 -26.42 2.65
N GLU A 312 13.15 -26.99 1.85
CA GLU A 312 13.55 -28.39 1.90
C GLU A 312 15.09 -28.47 1.91
N ALA A 313 15.68 -29.28 2.79
CA ALA A 313 17.13 -29.45 2.84
C ALA A 313 17.50 -30.84 3.36
N ASP A 314 18.71 -31.28 2.99
CA ASP A 314 19.28 -32.55 3.42
C ASP A 314 20.38 -32.32 4.45
N GLN A 315 20.44 -33.20 5.45
CA GLN A 315 21.49 -33.20 6.47
C GLN A 315 22.09 -34.59 6.60
N MET A 316 23.43 -34.65 6.56
CA MET A 316 24.21 -35.88 6.65
C MET A 316 24.78 -36.06 8.05
N PHE A 317 24.69 -37.26 8.59
CA PHE A 317 25.33 -37.65 9.85
C PHE A 317 26.74 -38.21 9.57
N LEU A 318 27.78 -37.52 10.03
CA LEU A 318 29.18 -37.80 9.67
C LEU A 318 29.73 -39.06 10.35
N GLU A 319 29.39 -39.36 11.61
CA GLU A 319 29.98 -40.52 12.32
C GLU A 319 29.17 -40.99 13.55
N GLY A 320 29.06 -42.31 13.70
CA GLY A 320 28.38 -43.03 14.78
C GLY A 320 28.27 -44.52 14.41
N HIS A 321 28.40 -45.43 15.39
CA HIS A 321 28.69 -46.86 15.16
C HIS A 321 27.70 -47.59 14.21
N ASP A 322 26.49 -47.05 13.97
CA ASP A 322 25.47 -47.61 13.06
C ASP A 322 24.69 -46.56 12.22
N ILE A 323 25.09 -45.28 12.22
CA ILE A 323 24.29 -44.16 11.63
C ILE A 323 25.12 -43.25 10.70
N GLY A 324 26.43 -43.48 10.57
CA GLY A 324 27.28 -42.74 9.63
C GLY A 324 26.75 -42.84 8.19
N GLY A 325 26.64 -41.69 7.52
CA GLY A 325 26.20 -41.59 6.13
C GLY A 325 24.69 -41.56 5.90
N ARG A 326 23.84 -41.57 6.95
CA ARG A 326 22.40 -41.32 6.76
C ARG A 326 22.16 -39.87 6.38
N ILE A 327 21.34 -39.67 5.34
CA ILE A 327 20.81 -38.38 4.93
C ILE A 327 19.38 -38.28 5.45
N VAL A 328 19.09 -37.25 6.23
CA VAL A 328 17.71 -36.94 6.65
C VAL A 328 17.25 -35.70 5.91
N HIS A 329 16.09 -35.83 5.28
CA HIS A 329 15.40 -34.76 4.57
C HIS A 329 14.48 -34.01 5.53
N ALA A 330 14.64 -32.70 5.62
CA ALA A 330 13.85 -31.83 6.47
C ALA A 330 13.02 -30.86 5.62
N ILE A 331 11.77 -30.62 6.03
CA ILE A 331 10.82 -29.75 5.33
C ILE A 331 10.16 -28.83 6.35
N ALA A 332 10.07 -27.54 6.01
CA ALA A 332 9.25 -26.57 6.74
C ALA A 332 8.55 -25.62 5.76
N CYS A 333 7.38 -25.11 6.17
CA CYS A 333 6.65 -24.08 5.43
C CYS A 333 6.47 -22.86 6.32
N ALA A 334 6.60 -21.67 5.74
CA ALA A 334 6.40 -20.41 6.43
C ALA A 334 5.49 -19.47 5.64
N GLN A 335 4.60 -18.79 6.36
CA GLN A 335 3.75 -17.73 5.84
C GLN A 335 4.45 -16.38 6.04
N PRO A 336 4.55 -15.53 5.01
CA PRO A 336 5.09 -14.17 5.16
C PRO A 336 4.14 -13.28 5.96
N ALA A 337 4.70 -12.19 6.50
CA ALA A 337 3.94 -11.16 7.18
C ALA A 337 3.72 -9.95 6.28
N SER A 338 2.70 -9.17 6.62
CA SER A 338 2.58 -7.79 6.20
C SER A 338 2.37 -6.92 7.43
N THR A 339 3.23 -5.92 7.59
CA THR A 339 2.94 -4.81 8.50
C THR A 339 1.95 -3.92 7.80
N VAL A 340 0.67 -3.98 8.19
CA VAL A 340 -0.34 -3.05 7.69
C VAL A 340 0.17 -1.64 7.92
N ASP A 341 0.31 -0.86 6.86
CA ASP A 341 0.60 0.55 6.97
C ASP A 341 -0.68 1.27 7.41
N PRO A 342 -0.74 1.82 8.65
CA PRO A 342 -1.96 2.42 9.13
C PRO A 342 -2.25 3.80 8.49
N LEU A 343 -1.36 4.37 7.66
CA LEU A 343 -1.30 5.83 7.50
C LEU A 343 -1.23 6.42 6.07
N PRO A 344 -1.66 5.81 4.95
CA PRO A 344 -1.82 6.63 3.75
C PRO A 344 -3.01 7.56 3.96
N ALA A 345 -2.74 8.86 4.09
CA ALA A 345 -3.77 9.88 3.99
C ALA A 345 -4.41 9.80 2.58
N PRO A 346 -5.69 9.43 2.45
CA PRO A 346 -6.31 9.18 1.14
C PRO A 346 -6.33 10.41 0.24
N GLY A 347 -6.23 11.60 0.84
CA GLY A 347 -6.40 12.88 0.20
C GLY A 347 -7.86 13.33 0.26
N LYS A 348 -8.07 14.60 -0.05
CA LYS A 348 -9.37 15.27 -0.03
C LYS A 348 -9.98 15.29 -1.41
N LEU A 349 -11.30 15.26 -1.41
CA LEU A 349 -12.13 15.58 -2.55
C LEU A 349 -12.70 16.99 -2.35
N GLY A 350 -12.35 17.90 -3.24
CA GLY A 350 -12.87 19.27 -3.28
C GLY A 350 -13.97 19.42 -4.33
N ILE A 351 -15.08 20.05 -3.96
CA ILE A 351 -16.14 20.47 -4.87
C ILE A 351 -16.37 21.97 -4.70
N GLU A 352 -16.04 22.73 -5.73
CA GLU A 352 -15.95 24.18 -5.71
C GLU A 352 -17.05 24.84 -6.53
N PHE A 353 -17.60 25.91 -5.96
CA PHE A 353 -18.49 26.85 -6.62
C PHE A 353 -17.91 28.26 -6.47
N PRO A 354 -16.98 28.67 -7.34
CA PRO A 354 -16.46 30.04 -7.36
C PRO A 354 -17.57 31.10 -7.58
N GLY A 355 -18.58 30.74 -8.37
CA GLY A 355 -19.78 31.56 -8.59
C GLY A 355 -20.96 31.13 -7.71
N PRO A 356 -22.19 31.61 -8.01
CA PRO A 356 -23.38 31.15 -7.32
C PRO A 356 -23.56 29.64 -7.51
N LYS A 357 -23.96 28.96 -6.43
CA LYS A 357 -24.29 27.53 -6.47
C LYS A 357 -25.38 27.24 -7.51
N ILE A 358 -25.21 26.16 -8.26
CA ILE A 358 -26.22 25.66 -9.20
C ILE A 358 -27.38 25.09 -8.38
N GLY A 359 -28.56 25.70 -8.45
CA GLY A 359 -29.67 25.44 -7.52
C GLY A 359 -30.14 23.97 -7.47
N ARG A 360 -30.03 23.25 -8.58
CA ARG A 360 -30.38 21.82 -8.68
C ARG A 360 -29.30 20.86 -8.15
N LEU A 361 -28.05 21.31 -8.06
CA LEU A 361 -26.94 20.51 -7.51
C LEU A 361 -26.88 20.73 -6.00
N THR A 362 -27.66 19.93 -5.26
CA THR A 362 -27.86 20.10 -3.82
C THR A 362 -26.92 19.24 -2.98
N LYS A 363 -26.43 18.12 -3.53
CA LYS A 363 -25.61 17.10 -2.86
C LYS A 363 -24.62 16.44 -3.85
N PRO A 364 -23.56 15.74 -3.38
CA PRO A 364 -22.59 15.08 -4.26
C PRO A 364 -23.21 14.11 -5.27
N GLY A 365 -24.25 13.36 -4.88
CA GLY A 365 -24.93 12.43 -5.79
C GLY A 365 -25.61 13.10 -6.99
N ASP A 366 -25.96 14.38 -6.87
CA ASP A 366 -26.53 15.13 -7.99
C ASP A 366 -25.48 15.34 -9.09
N LEU A 367 -24.18 15.41 -8.76
CA LEU A 367 -23.13 15.66 -9.76
C LEU A 367 -23.01 14.53 -10.80
N ILE A 368 -23.33 13.30 -10.38
CA ILE A 368 -23.25 12.09 -11.21
C ILE A 368 -24.57 11.83 -11.94
N THR A 369 -25.69 12.02 -11.23
CA THR A 369 -27.03 11.64 -11.72
C THR A 369 -27.74 12.73 -12.50
N ASP A 370 -27.20 13.95 -12.49
CA ASP A 370 -27.80 15.07 -13.17
C ASP A 370 -27.78 14.92 -14.71
N PRO A 371 -28.93 15.07 -15.39
CA PRO A 371 -29.00 14.95 -16.84
C PRO A 371 -28.14 15.95 -17.61
N GLU A 372 -27.95 17.16 -17.08
CA GLU A 372 -27.19 18.22 -17.77
C GLU A 372 -25.67 18.04 -17.62
N THR A 373 -25.17 17.46 -16.52
CA THR A 373 -23.78 17.00 -16.44
C THR A 373 -23.57 15.70 -17.23
N GLY A 374 -24.63 14.91 -17.41
CA GLY A 374 -24.60 13.67 -18.18
C GLY A 374 -24.54 13.83 -19.70
N THR A 375 -24.75 15.04 -20.25
CA THR A 375 -24.89 15.28 -21.69
C THR A 375 -23.64 15.80 -22.41
N PRO A 376 -22.94 16.84 -21.93
CA PRO A 376 -21.88 17.47 -22.70
C PRO A 376 -20.63 16.58 -22.75
N PRO A 377 -20.01 16.40 -23.92
CA PRO A 377 -18.74 15.70 -24.03
C PRO A 377 -17.66 16.49 -23.29
N ALA A 378 -16.84 15.78 -22.52
CA ALA A 378 -15.70 16.35 -21.81
C ALA A 378 -14.42 16.19 -22.63
N LYS A 379 -13.67 17.28 -22.77
CA LYS A 379 -12.30 17.23 -23.28
C LYS A 379 -11.39 16.80 -22.14
N ILE A 380 -10.73 15.66 -22.30
CA ILE A 380 -9.75 15.16 -21.32
C ILE A 380 -8.34 15.41 -21.83
N THR A 381 -7.54 16.04 -20.99
CA THR A 381 -6.13 16.30 -21.24
C THR A 381 -5.28 15.81 -20.09
N SER A 382 -4.00 15.56 -20.35
CA SER A 382 -2.99 15.26 -19.34
C SER A 382 -1.70 16.02 -19.63
N PRO A 383 -1.09 16.69 -18.63
CA PRO A 383 0.22 17.32 -18.81
C PRO A 383 1.32 16.27 -19.02
N GLY A 384 2.18 16.47 -20.01
CA GLY A 384 3.42 15.71 -20.21
C GLY A 384 4.65 16.61 -20.12
N GLY A 385 5.75 16.09 -19.58
CA GLY A 385 7.02 16.82 -19.43
C GLY A 385 7.11 17.69 -18.17
N GLY A 386 6.16 17.55 -17.25
CA GLY A 386 6.09 18.26 -15.98
C GLY A 386 4.66 18.71 -15.65
N ASP A 387 4.54 19.43 -14.53
CA ASP A 387 3.26 20.00 -14.08
C ASP A 387 2.90 21.27 -14.89
N LYS A 388 1.62 21.65 -14.89
CA LYS A 388 1.11 22.83 -15.60
C LYS A 388 0.29 23.77 -14.68
N PRO A 389 0.50 25.09 -14.67
CA PRO A 389 1.55 25.80 -15.39
C PRO A 389 2.93 25.43 -14.83
N GLY A 390 3.94 25.50 -15.69
CA GLY A 390 5.27 24.94 -15.42
C GLY A 390 5.94 24.55 -16.74
N GLY A 391 6.77 23.50 -16.71
CA GLY A 391 7.44 22.98 -17.91
C GLY A 391 6.58 22.02 -18.75
N GLY A 392 5.41 21.60 -18.25
CA GLY A 392 4.55 20.63 -18.92
C GLY A 392 3.63 21.21 -19.99
N SER A 393 3.30 20.38 -20.99
CA SER A 393 2.29 20.69 -22.02
C SER A 393 1.11 19.71 -21.93
N SER A 394 -0.13 20.20 -22.00
CA SER A 394 -1.32 19.34 -21.92
C SER A 394 -1.61 18.72 -23.28
N ALA A 395 -1.70 17.39 -23.35
CA ALA A 395 -2.11 16.67 -24.54
C ALA A 395 -3.45 15.95 -24.31
N PRO A 396 -4.30 15.78 -25.35
CA PRO A 396 -5.49 14.94 -25.25
C PRO A 396 -5.14 13.51 -24.83
N VAL A 397 -5.96 12.92 -23.96
CA VAL A 397 -5.81 11.50 -23.54
C VAL A 397 -7.07 10.71 -23.82
N THR A 398 -6.89 9.41 -24.07
CA THR A 398 -8.01 8.49 -24.34
C THR A 398 -8.69 8.10 -23.04
N TRP A 399 -10.02 8.23 -22.99
CA TRP A 399 -10.81 7.72 -21.88
C TRP A 399 -10.74 6.20 -21.82
N PRO A 400 -10.41 5.60 -20.68
CA PRO A 400 -10.06 4.18 -20.63
C PRO A 400 -11.22 3.20 -20.72
N ILE A 401 -12.46 3.67 -20.55
CA ILE A 401 -13.60 2.81 -20.20
C ILE A 401 -14.73 2.90 -21.21
N ALA A 402 -14.70 3.81 -22.18
CA ALA A 402 -15.81 4.01 -23.10
C ALA A 402 -16.13 2.68 -23.83
N PRO A 403 -17.28 2.04 -23.55
CA PRO A 403 -17.73 0.90 -24.33
C PRO A 403 -18.01 1.44 -25.74
N GLY A 404 -17.10 1.17 -26.69
CA GLY A 404 -17.19 1.69 -28.05
C GLY A 404 -16.36 2.93 -28.38
N GLY A 405 -15.44 3.38 -27.51
CA GLY A 405 -14.41 4.38 -27.89
C GLY A 405 -14.89 5.83 -28.05
N GLY A 406 -16.01 6.20 -27.43
CA GLY A 406 -16.54 7.57 -27.44
C GLY A 406 -15.84 8.53 -26.47
N THR A 407 -15.99 9.82 -26.72
CA THR A 407 -15.64 10.89 -25.77
C THR A 407 -16.54 10.79 -24.53
N PRO A 408 -15.98 10.77 -23.31
CA PRO A 408 -16.80 10.67 -22.11
C PRO A 408 -17.56 11.97 -21.85
N THR A 409 -18.66 11.88 -21.13
CA THR A 409 -19.40 13.06 -20.66
C THR A 409 -18.77 13.57 -19.36
N ILE A 410 -19.02 14.83 -19.00
CA ILE A 410 -18.42 15.38 -17.77
C ILE A 410 -18.88 14.65 -16.51
N GLY A 411 -20.13 14.17 -16.46
CA GLY A 411 -20.62 13.29 -15.39
C GLY A 411 -19.78 12.01 -15.27
N GLN A 412 -19.40 11.38 -16.38
CA GLN A 412 -18.51 10.20 -16.36
C GLN A 412 -17.11 10.54 -15.86
N VAL A 413 -16.59 11.73 -16.17
CA VAL A 413 -15.29 12.19 -15.64
C VAL A 413 -15.36 12.45 -14.14
N ILE A 414 -16.46 13.02 -13.65
CA ILE A 414 -16.72 13.21 -12.22
C ILE A 414 -16.76 11.85 -11.50
N SER A 415 -17.50 10.88 -12.03
CA SER A 415 -17.53 9.50 -11.51
C SER A 415 -16.14 8.86 -11.46
N GLY A 416 -15.32 9.05 -12.50
CA GLY A 416 -13.93 8.58 -12.51
C GLY A 416 -13.07 9.25 -11.44
N GLY A 417 -13.23 10.56 -11.23
CA GLY A 417 -12.59 11.27 -10.12
C GLY A 417 -13.01 10.71 -8.76
N PHE A 418 -14.31 10.56 -8.52
CA PHE A 418 -14.80 9.95 -7.28
C PHE A 418 -14.28 8.55 -7.05
N TYR A 419 -14.22 7.72 -8.09
CA TYR A 419 -13.60 6.39 -8.01
C TYR A 419 -12.14 6.44 -7.56
N ASP A 420 -11.32 7.30 -8.17
CA ASP A 420 -9.89 7.35 -7.82
C ASP A 420 -9.63 7.92 -6.42
N TRP A 421 -10.46 8.88 -5.98
CA TRP A 421 -10.42 9.34 -4.59
C TRP A 421 -10.85 8.23 -3.61
N LEU A 422 -11.91 7.47 -3.93
CA LEU A 422 -12.36 6.36 -3.10
C LEU A 422 -11.30 5.25 -3.00
N LYS A 423 -10.69 4.89 -4.13
CA LYS A 423 -9.62 3.89 -4.22
C LYS A 423 -8.46 4.19 -3.26
N ARG A 424 -8.14 5.47 -3.05
CA ARG A 424 -7.10 5.91 -2.11
C ARG A 424 -7.43 5.63 -0.64
N ALA A 425 -8.70 5.51 -0.27
CA ALA A 425 -9.10 5.09 1.08
C ALA A 425 -8.76 3.62 1.35
N GLY A 426 -8.45 2.86 0.30
CA GLY A 426 -8.07 1.46 0.39
C GLY A 426 -9.20 0.61 0.95
N THR A 427 -8.85 -0.40 1.74
CA THR A 427 -9.82 -1.29 2.39
C THR A 427 -10.56 -0.68 3.58
N LYS A 428 -10.30 0.60 3.91
CA LYS A 428 -10.87 1.24 5.10
C LYS A 428 -12.20 1.92 4.82
N ALA A 429 -12.51 2.27 3.56
CA ALA A 429 -13.71 3.04 3.25
C ALA A 429 -14.99 2.38 3.82
N ASN A 430 -15.76 3.16 4.58
CA ASN A 430 -17.02 2.68 5.11
C ASN A 430 -18.12 2.87 4.06
N VAL A 431 -18.74 1.77 3.63
CA VAL A 431 -19.76 1.76 2.58
C VAL A 431 -20.95 2.65 2.93
N ASN A 432 -21.38 2.64 4.19
CA ASN A 432 -22.49 3.48 4.64
C ASN A 432 -22.12 4.97 4.67
N ALA A 433 -20.87 5.31 5.04
CA ALA A 433 -20.41 6.69 5.03
C ALA A 433 -20.37 7.26 3.61
N VAL A 434 -19.90 6.48 2.64
CA VAL A 434 -19.91 6.88 1.23
C VAL A 434 -21.35 7.07 0.73
N LYS A 435 -22.27 6.14 1.01
CA LYS A 435 -23.68 6.29 0.66
C LYS A 435 -24.31 7.53 1.30
N ALA A 436 -24.02 7.77 2.57
CA ALA A 436 -24.50 8.93 3.30
C ALA A 436 -24.00 10.23 2.65
N MET A 437 -22.69 10.34 2.36
CA MET A 437 -22.10 11.46 1.63
C MET A 437 -22.83 11.75 0.31
N MET A 438 -23.16 10.72 -0.47
CA MET A 438 -23.86 10.88 -1.75
C MET A 438 -25.27 11.47 -1.61
N THR A 439 -25.93 11.21 -0.48
CA THR A 439 -27.28 11.72 -0.18
C THR A 439 -27.29 13.03 0.62
N GLN A 440 -26.16 13.38 1.23
CA GLN A 440 -26.06 14.49 2.15
C GLN A 440 -26.03 15.83 1.40
N PRO A 441 -26.89 16.81 1.76
CA PRO A 441 -26.82 18.15 1.20
C PRO A 441 -25.46 18.80 1.43
N PHE A 442 -25.00 19.56 0.43
CA PHE A 442 -23.87 20.45 0.59
C PHE A 442 -24.11 21.41 1.76
N LEU A 443 -23.07 21.65 2.55
CA LEU A 443 -23.12 22.64 3.63
C LEU A 443 -23.37 24.03 3.03
N ALA A 444 -24.17 24.86 3.70
CA ALA A 444 -24.44 26.22 3.28
C ALA A 444 -23.84 27.21 4.28
N SER A 445 -23.32 28.33 3.79
CA SER A 445 -23.04 29.51 4.61
C SER A 445 -24.25 30.45 4.55
N SER A 446 -24.60 31.05 5.68
CA SER A 446 -25.68 32.03 5.72
C SER A 446 -25.27 33.38 5.11
N THR A 447 -23.96 33.64 5.04
CA THR A 447 -23.38 34.93 4.65
C THR A 447 -22.80 34.92 3.25
N VAL A 448 -22.38 33.76 2.73
CA VAL A 448 -21.67 33.67 1.46
C VAL A 448 -22.30 32.63 0.52
N THR A 449 -22.68 33.08 -0.67
CA THR A 449 -23.34 32.28 -1.71
C THR A 449 -22.45 31.91 -2.90
N SER A 450 -21.22 32.42 -2.94
CA SER A 450 -20.21 32.21 -3.98
C SER A 450 -18.80 32.11 -3.39
N GLY A 451 -17.88 31.44 -4.06
CA GLY A 451 -16.53 31.20 -3.50
C GLY A 451 -16.56 30.17 -2.37
N ILE A 452 -17.42 29.16 -2.52
CA ILE A 452 -17.55 28.07 -1.54
C ILE A 452 -16.89 26.80 -2.06
N MET A 453 -16.29 26.03 -1.16
CA MET A 453 -15.70 24.73 -1.43
C MET A 453 -16.17 23.72 -0.38
N GLN A 454 -16.73 22.62 -0.86
CA GLN A 454 -17.09 21.46 -0.06
C GLN A 454 -15.91 20.50 -0.08
N ASN A 455 -15.33 20.22 1.07
CA ASN A 455 -14.24 19.27 1.18
C ASN A 455 -14.71 18.00 1.87
N TYR A 456 -14.27 16.87 1.35
CA TYR A 456 -14.54 15.55 1.90
C TYR A 456 -13.23 14.84 2.18
N GLU A 457 -13.10 14.30 3.38
CA GLU A 457 -11.88 13.68 3.89
C GLU A 457 -12.24 12.37 4.59
N PHE A 458 -11.48 11.30 4.33
CA PHE A 458 -11.65 10.06 5.09
C PHE A 458 -10.99 10.16 6.46
N GLU A 459 -11.73 9.77 7.50
CA GLU A 459 -11.19 9.58 8.84
C GLU A 459 -10.52 8.21 8.98
N ALA A 460 -9.78 8.00 10.06
CA ALA A 460 -9.02 6.77 10.29
C ALA A 460 -9.92 5.50 10.38
N ASP A 461 -11.19 5.67 10.75
CA ASP A 461 -12.19 4.59 10.85
C ASP A 461 -12.95 4.34 9.53
N GLY A 462 -12.60 5.07 8.46
CA GLY A 462 -13.22 4.96 7.14
C GLY A 462 -14.49 5.78 6.96
N THR A 463 -14.94 6.52 7.97
CA THR A 463 -16.01 7.50 7.80
C THR A 463 -15.52 8.72 7.03
N ILE A 464 -16.43 9.61 6.62
CA ILE A 464 -16.10 10.77 5.79
C ILE A 464 -16.46 12.03 6.56
N LEU A 465 -15.50 12.93 6.75
CA LEU A 465 -15.72 14.27 7.27
C LEU A 465 -16.00 15.22 6.10
N GLN A 466 -17.09 16.00 6.21
CA GLN A 466 -17.39 17.11 5.29
C GLN A 466 -17.02 18.44 5.96
N THR A 467 -16.32 19.33 5.26
CA THR A 467 -16.05 20.69 5.71
C THR A 467 -16.44 21.72 4.65
N LEU A 468 -16.85 22.91 5.08
CA LEU A 468 -17.14 24.03 4.21
C LEU A 468 -16.03 25.07 4.34
N HIS A 469 -15.38 25.36 3.23
CA HIS A 469 -14.44 26.46 3.14
C HIS A 469 -15.09 27.59 2.35
N VAL A 470 -15.02 28.79 2.91
CA VAL A 470 -15.52 30.02 2.29
C VAL A 470 -14.28 30.86 2.00
N SER A 471 -13.91 30.99 0.74
CA SER A 471 -12.75 31.82 0.34
C SER A 471 -13.05 32.54 -0.96
N VAL A 472 -12.77 33.85 -0.97
CA VAL A 472 -13.04 34.74 -2.11
C VAL A 472 -12.07 34.49 -3.26
N LEU A 473 -10.89 33.87 -3.01
CA LEU A 473 -9.84 33.68 -4.01
C LEU A 473 -9.08 32.37 -3.75
N LYS A 474 -9.44 31.29 -4.46
CA LYS A 474 -8.56 30.12 -4.55
C LYS A 474 -7.51 30.36 -5.65
N PRO A 475 -6.22 30.26 -5.35
CA PRO A 475 -5.20 30.20 -6.38
C PRO A 475 -5.41 28.95 -7.24
N ALA A 476 -5.31 29.11 -8.56
CA ALA A 476 -5.42 27.98 -9.47
C ALA A 476 -4.38 26.91 -9.10
N LEU A 477 -4.83 25.72 -8.72
CA LEU A 477 -3.93 24.59 -8.51
C LEU A 477 -3.35 24.14 -9.86
N SER A 478 -2.06 23.83 -9.88
CA SER A 478 -1.44 23.23 -11.06
C SER A 478 -2.05 21.85 -11.37
N GLU A 479 -2.00 21.46 -12.63
CA GLU A 479 -2.29 20.14 -13.16
C GLU A 479 -1.03 19.28 -13.01
N SER A 480 -1.18 18.11 -12.38
CA SER A 480 -0.07 17.20 -12.13
C SER A 480 0.32 16.41 -13.39
N GLU A 481 1.63 16.21 -13.59
CA GLU A 481 2.15 15.45 -14.74
C GLU A 481 1.54 14.04 -14.82
N LYS A 482 1.12 13.63 -16.03
CA LYS A 482 0.47 12.35 -16.36
C LYS A 482 -0.83 12.07 -15.60
N GLN A 483 -1.39 13.08 -14.95
CA GLN A 483 -2.70 13.02 -14.32
C GLN A 483 -3.75 13.69 -15.20
N TRP A 484 -5.04 13.49 -14.92
CA TRP A 484 -6.11 13.91 -15.83
C TRP A 484 -6.76 15.22 -15.43
N LYS A 485 -7.09 16.00 -16.45
CA LYS A 485 -8.01 17.12 -16.38
C LYS A 485 -9.13 16.94 -17.39
N GLY A 486 -10.38 16.94 -16.93
CA GLY A 486 -11.56 17.04 -17.78
C GLY A 486 -12.12 18.46 -17.76
N LYS A 487 -12.52 18.98 -18.93
CA LYS A 487 -13.27 20.24 -19.04
C LYS A 487 -14.50 20.05 -19.92
N ALA A 488 -15.63 20.61 -19.49
CA ALA A 488 -16.85 20.71 -20.28
C ALA A 488 -17.59 22.01 -19.97
N LYS A 489 -18.52 22.38 -20.84
CA LYS A 489 -19.43 23.52 -20.64
C LYS A 489 -20.87 23.02 -20.72
N PHE A 490 -21.75 23.53 -19.88
CA PHE A 490 -23.19 23.30 -19.98
C PHE A 490 -23.96 24.55 -19.56
N THR A 491 -25.21 24.68 -20.02
CA THR A 491 -26.09 25.78 -19.64
C THR A 491 -27.16 25.23 -18.70
N ASP A 492 -27.21 25.77 -17.48
CA ASP A 492 -28.22 25.39 -16.51
C ASP A 492 -29.61 25.81 -17.00
N SER A 493 -30.51 24.85 -17.22
CA SER A 493 -31.83 25.14 -17.80
C SER A 493 -32.71 26.01 -16.89
N VAL A 494 -32.43 26.04 -15.58
CA VAL A 494 -33.20 26.81 -14.61
C VAL A 494 -32.74 28.26 -14.56
N SER A 495 -31.43 28.52 -14.41
CA SER A 495 -30.89 29.88 -14.31
C SER A 495 -30.55 30.52 -15.66
N GLY A 496 -30.39 29.73 -16.72
CA GLY A 496 -29.87 30.17 -18.01
C GLY A 496 -28.36 30.49 -17.99
N ILE A 497 -27.68 30.28 -16.86
CA ILE A 497 -26.25 30.56 -16.72
C ILE A 497 -25.47 29.39 -17.32
N THR A 498 -24.47 29.72 -18.15
CA THR A 498 -23.53 28.72 -18.66
C THR A 498 -22.41 28.53 -17.66
N PHE A 499 -22.16 27.29 -17.25
CA PHE A 499 -21.07 26.91 -16.36
C PHE A 499 -19.98 26.17 -17.15
N SER A 500 -18.73 26.48 -16.83
CA SER A 500 -17.57 25.65 -17.15
C SER A 500 -17.29 24.74 -15.97
N VAL A 501 -17.27 23.44 -16.22
CA VAL A 501 -16.91 22.42 -15.25
C VAL A 501 -15.50 21.95 -15.53
N THR A 502 -14.66 21.95 -14.51
CA THR A 502 -13.30 21.39 -14.57
C THR A 502 -13.16 20.32 -13.50
N VAL A 503 -12.65 19.15 -13.89
CA VAL A 503 -12.29 18.07 -12.96
C VAL A 503 -10.80 17.84 -13.07
N LYS A 504 -10.05 18.07 -11.99
CA LYS A 504 -8.63 17.72 -11.87
C LYS A 504 -8.51 16.51 -10.97
N ASN A 505 -7.96 15.43 -11.48
CA ASN A 505 -7.72 14.21 -10.72
C ASN A 505 -6.22 14.01 -10.62
N TYR A 506 -5.67 14.07 -9.41
CA TYR A 506 -4.25 14.03 -9.11
C TYR A 506 -3.72 12.62 -8.86
N VAL A 507 -4.62 11.65 -8.66
CA VAL A 507 -4.31 10.33 -8.11
C VAL A 507 -4.77 9.19 -9.03
N ARG A 508 -4.98 9.50 -10.33
CA ARG A 508 -5.52 8.53 -11.30
C ARG A 508 -4.57 7.37 -11.53
N HIS A 509 -3.33 7.70 -11.83
CA HIS A 509 -2.27 6.74 -12.12
C HIS A 509 -1.29 6.72 -10.96
N PRO A 510 -1.29 5.69 -10.10
CA PRO A 510 -0.27 5.54 -9.09
C PRO A 510 1.06 5.09 -9.71
N GLY A 511 2.14 5.29 -8.97
CA GLY A 511 3.46 4.75 -9.29
C GLY A 511 4.31 5.57 -10.24
N ARG A 512 5.58 5.18 -10.36
CA ARG A 512 6.63 6.00 -11.00
C ARG A 512 6.55 6.05 -12.52
N LYS A 513 6.04 4.98 -13.14
CA LYS A 513 6.01 4.84 -14.60
C LYS A 513 4.95 5.76 -15.24
N ASN A 514 3.71 5.63 -14.78
CA ASN A 514 2.57 6.37 -15.34
C ASN A 514 2.02 7.46 -14.43
N GLY A 515 2.35 7.49 -13.13
CA GLY A 515 1.87 8.52 -12.22
C GLY A 515 2.57 9.87 -12.33
N GLY A 516 3.47 10.01 -13.31
CA GLY A 516 4.22 11.23 -13.58
C GLY A 516 5.20 11.57 -12.46
N LYS A 517 5.64 12.82 -12.44
CA LYS A 517 6.56 13.38 -11.46
C LYS A 517 6.16 13.06 -10.01
N HIS A 518 4.87 13.07 -9.70
CA HIS A 518 4.35 12.86 -8.34
C HIS A 518 3.91 11.43 -8.03
N SER A 519 4.05 10.51 -8.99
CA SER A 519 3.62 9.10 -8.86
C SER A 519 2.15 8.90 -8.45
N GLY A 520 1.28 9.85 -8.81
CA GLY A 520 -0.14 9.80 -8.46
C GLY A 520 -0.45 9.94 -6.97
N GLU A 521 0.44 10.56 -6.20
CA GLU A 521 0.18 10.89 -4.79
C GLU A 521 -0.64 12.19 -4.67
N PRO A 522 -1.50 12.33 -3.63
CA PRO A 522 -2.17 13.57 -3.32
C PRO A 522 -1.18 14.71 -3.15
N LEU A 523 -1.57 15.90 -3.60
CA LEU A 523 -0.69 17.05 -3.60
C LEU A 523 -1.03 18.01 -2.48
N ALA A 524 -0.03 18.70 -1.95
CA ALA A 524 -0.27 19.65 -0.87
C ALA A 524 -1.16 20.77 -1.42
N ASP A 525 -2.33 20.94 -0.81
CA ASP A 525 -3.15 22.12 -1.05
C ASP A 525 -2.83 23.12 0.05
N PRO A 526 -2.16 24.24 -0.26
CA PRO A 526 -1.81 25.24 0.74
C PRO A 526 -3.04 25.96 1.29
N LEU A 527 -4.21 25.86 0.67
CA LEU A 527 -5.44 26.26 1.33
C LEU A 527 -5.83 25.25 2.42
N LEU A 528 -5.55 23.97 2.25
CA LEU A 528 -5.91 22.96 3.25
C LEU A 528 -4.90 22.84 4.39
N ASP A 529 -3.76 23.55 4.30
CA ASP A 529 -2.86 23.73 5.41
C ASP A 529 -3.54 24.59 6.50
N THR A 530 -3.99 23.90 7.54
CA THR A 530 -4.72 24.46 8.69
C THR A 530 -4.03 25.65 9.36
N THR A 531 -2.72 25.82 9.17
CA THR A 531 -1.98 26.96 9.72
C THR A 531 -2.37 28.29 9.07
N VAL A 532 -2.79 28.29 7.79
CA VAL A 532 -3.21 29.49 7.05
C VAL A 532 -4.72 29.73 7.18
N LEU A 533 -5.52 28.67 7.33
CA LEU A 533 -6.99 28.76 7.31
C LEU A 533 -7.70 28.72 8.66
N ALA A 534 -7.00 28.65 9.80
CA ALA A 534 -7.64 28.66 11.12
C ALA A 534 -8.57 29.88 11.37
N SER A 535 -8.48 30.93 10.56
CA SER A 535 -9.31 32.14 10.65
C SER A 535 -10.62 32.12 9.84
N TYR A 536 -10.85 31.14 8.94
CA TYR A 536 -11.98 31.15 7.97
C TYR A 536 -12.79 29.84 7.90
N HIS A 537 -12.67 28.97 8.91
CA HIS A 537 -13.18 27.61 8.82
C HIS A 537 -14.56 27.47 9.49
N ILE A 538 -15.59 27.09 8.72
CA ILE A 538 -16.85 26.59 9.28
C ILE A 538 -16.76 25.07 9.30
N THR A 539 -16.40 24.51 10.45
CA THR A 539 -16.41 23.04 10.63
C THR A 539 -17.82 22.60 11.00
N GLY A 540 -18.51 21.92 10.08
CA GLY A 540 -19.70 21.14 10.40
C GLY A 540 -19.36 19.66 10.38
N SER A 541 -19.12 19.04 11.54
CA SER A 541 -18.96 17.57 11.60
C SER A 541 -20.35 16.92 11.59
N SER A 542 -20.73 16.24 10.51
CA SER A 542 -22.09 15.67 10.45
C SER A 542 -22.16 14.20 10.04
N LEU A 543 -21.04 13.46 10.03
CA LEU A 543 -21.07 12.06 9.55
C LEU A 543 -20.66 11.01 10.58
N ALA A 544 -20.40 11.40 11.84
CA ALA A 544 -20.38 10.44 12.94
C ALA A 544 -21.82 10.20 13.44
N GLN A 545 -22.21 8.92 13.47
CA GLN A 545 -23.48 8.38 13.98
C GLN A 545 -24.17 9.29 15.02
N GLY A 546 -25.17 10.06 14.57
CA GLY A 546 -26.16 10.77 15.39
C GLY A 546 -25.63 11.62 16.55
N THR A 547 -25.40 12.92 16.33
CA THR A 547 -25.56 14.00 17.35
C THR A 547 -25.55 15.40 16.69
N PRO A 548 -25.96 16.49 17.37
CA PRO A 548 -27.10 17.34 17.00
C PRO A 548 -26.80 18.54 16.08
N ALA A 549 -27.89 19.15 15.60
CA ALA A 549 -28.07 20.16 14.55
C ALA A 549 -27.36 21.54 14.69
N ASN A 550 -26.20 21.65 15.35
CA ASN A 550 -25.59 22.94 15.67
C ASN A 550 -24.15 23.05 15.14
N ALA A 551 -23.98 23.14 13.81
CA ALA A 551 -22.74 23.66 13.24
C ALA A 551 -22.69 25.17 13.48
N THR A 552 -21.66 25.66 14.18
CA THR A 552 -21.55 27.08 14.56
C THR A 552 -20.69 27.79 13.52
N GLU A 553 -21.25 28.79 12.84
CA GLU A 553 -20.56 29.65 11.85
C GLU A 553 -19.64 30.64 12.58
N ILE A 554 -18.33 30.54 12.39
CA ILE A 554 -17.35 31.56 12.84
C ILE A 554 -16.91 32.34 11.60
N ALA A 555 -17.49 33.52 11.40
CA ALA A 555 -17.07 34.47 10.37
C ALA A 555 -16.17 35.55 11.00
N GLN A 556 -14.91 35.62 10.59
CA GLN A 556 -14.05 36.79 10.84
C GLN A 556 -13.41 37.22 9.51
N GLY A 557 -13.58 38.49 9.14
CA GLY A 557 -13.00 39.07 7.94
C GLY A 557 -11.62 39.67 8.21
N LEU A 558 -10.65 39.36 7.35
CA LEU A 558 -9.36 40.02 7.28
C LEU A 558 -8.96 40.24 5.81
N GLU A 559 -8.62 41.47 5.46
CA GLU A 559 -8.00 41.79 4.18
C GLU A 559 -6.60 41.15 4.12
N LEU A 560 -6.35 40.33 3.09
CA LEU A 560 -5.01 39.83 2.78
C LEU A 560 -4.17 41.00 2.23
N GLY A 561 -3.53 41.74 3.13
CA GLY A 561 -2.42 42.62 2.76
C GLY A 561 -1.27 41.79 2.19
N ALA A 562 -0.70 42.25 1.08
CA ALA A 562 0.48 41.65 0.43
C ALA A 562 1.65 41.52 1.42
N GLY A 563 1.78 40.36 2.05
CA GLY A 563 2.83 40.02 3.00
C GLY A 563 3.98 39.28 2.32
N GLY A 564 5.20 39.78 2.53
CA GLY A 564 6.38 39.49 1.75
C GLY A 564 6.94 38.06 1.82
N CYS A 565 7.70 37.74 0.77
CA CYS A 565 8.59 36.60 0.67
C CYS A 565 9.58 36.54 1.84
N GLY A 566 9.49 35.48 2.65
CA GLY A 566 10.43 35.25 3.75
C GLY A 566 10.35 33.86 4.36
N ALA A 567 11.21 32.94 3.89
CA ALA A 567 11.88 31.93 4.72
C ALA A 567 13.12 31.43 3.97
N GLY A 568 14.23 32.17 4.12
CA GLY A 568 15.53 31.74 3.63
C GLY A 568 16.09 30.61 4.50
N GLY A 569 16.05 29.38 3.98
CA GLY A 569 17.01 28.34 4.34
C GLY A 569 18.35 28.59 3.65
N PRO A 570 19.48 28.15 4.23
CA PRO A 570 20.79 28.33 3.62
C PRO A 570 20.83 27.65 2.24
N PRO A 571 21.43 28.29 1.21
CA PRO A 571 21.46 27.77 -0.14
C PRO A 571 22.17 26.41 -0.17
N CYS A 572 21.49 25.44 -0.78
CA CYS A 572 22.06 24.16 -1.20
C CYS A 572 23.36 24.47 -1.97
N GLY A 573 24.50 24.02 -1.44
CA GLY A 573 25.80 24.30 -2.02
C GLY A 573 25.89 23.81 -3.47
N GLY A 574 26.16 24.76 -4.38
CA GLY A 574 26.89 24.60 -5.63
C GLY A 574 26.60 23.36 -6.47
N GLY A 575 25.54 23.40 -7.29
CA GLY A 575 25.28 22.36 -8.28
C GLY A 575 24.09 22.62 -9.19
N GLY A 576 24.07 23.76 -9.90
CA GLY A 576 23.27 23.92 -11.12
C GLY A 576 21.75 23.79 -11.00
N CYS A 577 21.10 24.58 -10.15
CA CYS A 577 19.65 24.77 -10.26
C CYS A 577 19.39 25.72 -11.46
N GLY A 578 18.85 25.17 -12.55
CA GLY A 578 18.54 25.91 -13.78
C GLY A 578 17.64 27.12 -13.53
N GLY A 579 17.96 28.23 -14.19
CA GLY A 579 17.34 29.52 -14.00
C GLY A 579 15.83 29.51 -14.25
N GLY A 580 15.10 30.28 -13.43
CA GLY A 580 13.69 30.56 -13.62
C GLY A 580 13.44 31.17 -14.99
N GLY A 581 12.68 30.45 -15.81
CA GLY A 581 12.17 30.94 -17.08
C GLY A 581 11.14 32.04 -16.84
N ILE A 582 11.39 33.21 -17.43
CA ILE A 582 10.45 34.32 -17.51
C ILE A 582 9.27 33.87 -18.38
N CYS A 583 8.05 34.02 -17.87
CA CYS A 583 6.81 33.78 -18.60
C CYS A 583 6.72 34.80 -19.76
N GLY A 584 7.07 34.39 -20.97
CA GLY A 584 6.98 35.25 -22.14
C GLY A 584 6.91 34.42 -23.42
N GLY A 585 5.75 34.43 -24.07
CA GLY A 585 5.58 33.89 -25.41
C GLY A 585 4.12 33.71 -25.79
N ASN A 586 3.61 34.66 -26.58
CA ASN A 586 2.37 34.55 -27.36
C ASN A 586 2.28 33.17 -28.04
N GLU A 587 1.25 32.41 -27.71
CA GLU A 587 0.73 31.38 -28.60
C GLU A 587 -0.32 32.06 -29.49
N GLY A 588 -0.09 32.00 -30.80
CA GLY A 588 -1.00 32.53 -31.81
C GLY A 588 -2.23 31.64 -31.93
N ASP A 589 -3.36 32.32 -32.05
CA ASP A 589 -4.69 31.85 -32.41
C ASP A 589 -4.71 30.62 -33.31
N GLU A 590 -5.56 29.65 -32.95
CA GLU A 590 -6.67 29.20 -33.79
C GLU A 590 -7.70 28.46 -32.90
N ASP A 591 -8.91 29.04 -32.83
CA ASP A 591 -10.19 28.55 -32.26
C ASP A 591 -10.65 29.11 -30.87
N ASP A 592 -11.01 30.41 -30.84
CA ASP A 592 -12.25 31.02 -30.29
C ASP A 592 -12.85 30.56 -28.93
N ASP A 593 -12.07 30.00 -28.02
CA ASP A 593 -12.53 29.58 -26.68
C ASP A 593 -11.66 30.15 -25.54
N ASP A 594 -10.87 31.19 -25.83
CA ASP A 594 -10.03 31.91 -24.87
C ASP A 594 -10.89 32.63 -23.83
N ASP A 595 -11.12 31.91 -22.73
CA ASP A 595 -11.35 32.47 -21.41
C ASP A 595 -10.15 33.39 -21.10
N GLY A 596 -10.23 34.66 -21.52
CA GLY A 596 -9.20 35.65 -21.26
C GLY A 596 -8.82 35.64 -19.78
N ASP A 597 -7.61 35.15 -19.51
CA ASP A 597 -6.99 35.06 -18.18
C ASP A 597 -6.74 36.48 -17.65
N GLY A 598 -7.82 37.13 -17.24
CA GLY A 598 -7.81 38.42 -16.57
C GLY A 598 -7.21 38.25 -15.19
N SER A 599 -5.99 38.78 -15.02
CA SER A 599 -5.21 38.79 -13.77
C SER A 599 -4.78 37.41 -13.31
N CYS A 600 -3.55 37.05 -13.65
CA CYS A 600 -2.82 35.87 -13.18
C CYS A 600 -2.84 35.80 -11.64
N GLY A 601 -3.88 35.17 -11.07
CA GLY A 601 -3.85 34.71 -9.69
C GLY A 601 -2.58 33.88 -9.51
N SER A 602 -1.88 34.07 -8.40
CA SER A 602 -0.64 33.33 -8.12
C SER A 602 -0.90 31.83 -8.28
N THR A 603 -0.37 31.21 -9.33
CA THR A 603 -0.47 29.77 -9.49
C THR A 603 0.49 29.11 -8.53
N ILE A 604 0.00 28.11 -7.81
CA ILE A 604 0.81 27.36 -6.86
C ILE A 604 1.42 26.17 -7.61
N ASN A 605 2.75 26.22 -7.71
CA ASN A 605 3.55 25.12 -8.22
C ASN A 605 3.86 24.16 -7.08
N PHE A 606 3.76 22.85 -7.35
CA PHE A 606 4.11 21.84 -6.37
C PHE A 606 5.62 21.84 -6.11
N SER A 607 6.00 21.80 -4.83
CA SER A 607 7.41 21.75 -4.43
C SER A 607 8.08 20.49 -4.94
N GLN A 608 9.34 20.62 -5.36
CA GLN A 608 10.22 19.46 -5.49
C GLN A 608 10.66 19.03 -4.09
N GLY A 609 10.80 17.72 -3.87
CA GLY A 609 11.33 17.18 -2.63
C GLY A 609 12.75 17.64 -2.35
N PRO A 610 13.22 17.49 -1.09
CA PRO A 610 14.56 17.90 -0.70
C PRO A 610 15.62 17.19 -1.57
N CYS A 611 16.58 17.97 -2.06
CA CYS A 611 17.67 17.44 -2.88
C CYS A 611 18.48 16.39 -2.09
N GLY A 612 18.72 15.23 -2.70
CA GLY A 612 19.83 14.33 -2.33
C GLY A 612 19.48 13.06 -1.54
N ASN A 613 18.39 13.02 -0.76
CA ASN A 613 18.02 11.81 -0.01
C ASN A 613 16.56 11.39 -0.10
N GLY A 614 15.71 12.17 -0.77
CA GLY A 614 14.28 12.00 -0.75
C GLY A 614 13.66 12.12 0.64
N ALA A 615 12.34 12.27 0.70
CA ALA A 615 11.60 12.42 1.94
C ALA A 615 10.25 11.74 1.85
N VAL A 616 9.67 11.43 3.02
CA VAL A 616 8.24 11.16 3.11
C VAL A 616 7.50 12.45 2.74
N ARG A 617 6.52 12.36 1.86
CA ARG A 617 5.71 13.51 1.47
C ARG A 617 4.84 13.93 2.66
N ASP A 618 4.68 15.23 2.90
CA ASP A 618 3.79 15.70 3.97
C ASP A 618 2.36 15.21 3.77
N THR A 619 1.92 15.06 2.51
CA THR A 619 0.59 14.54 2.20
C THR A 619 0.42 13.03 2.43
N TYR A 620 1.48 12.33 2.84
CA TYR A 620 1.33 10.99 3.38
C TYR A 620 0.80 11.05 4.82
N LEU A 621 1.24 12.03 5.62
CA LEU A 621 0.79 12.23 7.01
C LEU A 621 -0.44 13.14 7.11
N HIS A 622 -0.64 14.01 6.12
CA HIS A 622 -1.72 14.99 6.07
C HIS A 622 -2.53 14.81 4.80
N ASN A 623 -3.85 15.04 4.83
CA ASN A 623 -4.65 14.90 3.62
C ASN A 623 -4.37 16.06 2.63
N GLY A 624 -3.63 15.76 1.55
CA GLY A 624 -3.51 16.63 0.37
C GLY A 624 -4.77 16.59 -0.51
N ILE A 625 -4.81 17.32 -1.62
CA ILE A 625 -5.91 17.23 -2.59
C ILE A 625 -5.69 16.02 -3.51
N ALA A 626 -6.70 15.18 -3.63
CA ALA A 626 -6.72 14.04 -4.55
C ALA A 626 -7.53 14.36 -5.81
N VAL A 627 -8.69 15.00 -5.64
CA VAL A 627 -9.59 15.37 -6.74
C VAL A 627 -10.20 16.74 -6.45
N ASP A 628 -10.24 17.59 -7.47
CA ASP A 628 -10.80 18.94 -7.42
C ASP A 628 -11.82 19.11 -8.56
N ILE A 629 -13.07 19.42 -8.21
CA ILE A 629 -14.19 19.61 -9.15
C ILE A 629 -14.67 21.05 -9.02
N GLN A 630 -14.59 21.84 -10.10
CA GLN A 630 -14.91 23.26 -10.08
C GLN A 630 -16.02 23.63 -11.06
N TYR A 631 -17.02 24.37 -10.59
CA TYR A 631 -18.15 24.91 -11.37
C TYR A 631 -18.07 26.44 -11.48
N ALA A 632 -17.48 26.95 -12.56
CA ALA A 632 -17.31 28.39 -12.77
C ALA A 632 -18.33 28.95 -13.79
N PRO A 633 -19.09 30.02 -13.49
CA PRO A 633 -19.98 30.64 -14.46
C PRO A 633 -19.19 31.32 -15.59
N LYS A 634 -19.61 31.14 -16.84
CA LYS A 634 -19.05 31.79 -18.03
C LYS A 634 -19.39 33.28 -17.96
N GLY A 635 -18.38 34.16 -17.92
CA GLY A 635 -18.56 35.61 -17.97
C GLY A 635 -18.38 36.36 -16.64
N SER A 636 -17.98 35.70 -15.54
CA SER A 636 -17.54 36.40 -14.33
C SER A 636 -16.11 36.95 -14.43
N GLY A 637 -15.54 37.00 -15.65
CA GLY A 637 -14.24 37.62 -15.90
C GLY A 637 -14.28 39.11 -15.55
N GLY A 638 -13.82 39.44 -14.34
CA GLY A 638 -13.34 40.78 -14.02
C GLY A 638 -14.39 41.86 -13.71
N ALA A 639 -15.58 41.54 -13.21
CA ALA A 639 -16.30 42.52 -12.39
C ALA A 639 -15.65 42.53 -11.00
N ALA A 640 -14.46 43.15 -10.91
CA ALA A 640 -13.91 43.57 -9.64
C ALA A 640 -15.01 44.32 -8.90
N ASP A 641 -15.38 43.81 -7.74
CA ASP A 641 -16.24 44.39 -6.71
C ASP A 641 -16.44 45.89 -6.92
N SER A 642 -17.49 46.26 -7.66
CA SER A 642 -17.88 47.66 -7.79
C SER A 642 -18.55 47.99 -6.46
N GLY A 643 -17.70 48.36 -5.49
CA GLY A 643 -18.09 48.75 -4.15
C GLY A 643 -19.35 49.60 -4.23
N THR A 644 -20.41 49.11 -3.60
CA THR A 644 -21.67 49.83 -3.49
C THR A 644 -21.39 51.05 -2.63
N THR A 645 -20.99 52.15 -3.26
CA THR A 645 -20.96 53.47 -2.61
C THR A 645 -22.40 53.84 -2.30
N THR A 646 -22.84 53.51 -1.09
CA THR A 646 -24.02 54.13 -0.47
C THR A 646 -23.76 55.64 -0.42
N SER A 647 -24.31 56.38 -1.40
CA SER A 647 -24.40 57.83 -1.31
C SER A 647 -25.39 58.17 -0.20
N THR A 648 -24.89 58.53 0.97
CA THR A 648 -25.64 59.24 2.00
C THR A 648 -26.06 60.59 1.44
N ALA A 649 -27.33 60.70 1.05
CA ALA A 649 -27.95 61.98 0.76
C ALA A 649 -28.07 62.78 2.05
N SER A 650 -27.25 63.82 2.21
CA SER A 650 -27.47 64.88 3.19
C SER A 650 -28.63 65.76 2.72
N GLY A 651 -29.78 65.64 3.37
CA GLY A 651 -30.86 66.62 3.27
C GLY A 651 -30.56 67.82 4.17
N GLY A 652 -30.51 69.00 3.56
CA GLY A 652 -30.71 70.29 4.23
C GLY A 652 -32.17 70.73 4.13
#